data_AF-A0A7V9PZ42-F1
#
_entry.id   AF-A0A7V9PZ42-F1
#
_cell.length_a   1.000
_cell.length_b   1.000
_cell.length_c   1.000
_cell.angle_alpha   90.00
_cell.angle_beta   90.00
_cell.angle_gamma   90.00
#
_symmetry.space_group_name_H-M   'P 1'
#
loop_
_entity.id
_entity.type
_entity.pdbx_description
1 polymer ?
#
loop_
_entity_poly.entity_id
_entity_poly.type
_entity_poly.pdbx_seq_one_letter_code
_entity_poly.pdbx_strand_id
1 'polypeptide(L)'
;MPQRSSPTAATSLTHGPTRSTFLAAALAGLTVMLFAIGVPKAVASDDHNPPSAPTNVRVLATSQTSLTVAWDASTDDVGVKNYRLWLGYPPSLHTKETQYTVTGLRCGQSITLEIRAYDDANNKSEPTLTVVSSAPCVDSQPPSAPAGLRQIAASATTATLAWNPATDNVAVAGYSLSRSGVELATTSETSYSFSGLVCGKTHAVAVRSYDVARNYSSWVAYYVTTASCGDVTPPSAPTGLVQTNTTTTGMSVAWSAATDNVGVAGYDVFRNGALAGSASGVSYALSGLTCGTAYAIGVEAVDGAGNRSARTSATMSTAACVVPPPPSNDTQPPTTPANLALAGASPISVTLTWAPSTDNVGVAGYRTFLDGTSDETVTGTAHMFQGLSCGTSHLLGVMAVDAKGNHSQVAAVTGSTAPCSDTSAPTAPGNVVVLSRTFSSITVGWAASTDNLGVAGYGAYVDGSFDGATSATSYTFAGLACNTSVVVGIDAYDAAGNRSPKVNVAATTTACNDSQPPTTPAQLTISGATTSGFTLNWTPSSDNQGVQGYDVFVDGSKVASVVATEFTLSNLACGTSYQVGVEAFDGAGNRSGRRTGTGTTTPCTQPPPTSGTAYVSPNGSDANLCTIALPCKSFNRAYSVAQPGATVSVAAGTYTGQDILWRSGRDSGAPVVFRPTGPVTIQGTLRVYASGVHIAGQATGSVTNWRSRTYSFTVTGDTAVLGDSAAQHPKNVTLEGIDTGALGTYTAENVIVRDIDAGPVVQGAACNRPQPTIGANIDAEVVAGRPRNVTWERVVVHGFDRDQSAVAADCHTGGLFIVNGYDIKIRQSVFSENLVYNIQVQNYVGSPAQDVVIENTWFGCPVFSPISETNGVKTCNGQASLQFNANSTFSDWLVRFNSFSSQYAAWGEGSYSNVRFVGNAGRAPGSNVCGGGGISFQKNAWTSETCGSGDVVLSSLPFVNVAPGQEDLHLTGGAAVNFATGSGTDFELVGDIDGQSRPAARDAGADETG
;
A
#
# COMPACT_ATOMS: atom_id res chain seq x y z
N MET A 1 71.99 17.40 -9.94
CA MET A 1 72.37 18.68 -10.60
C MET A 1 71.34 18.98 -11.69
N PRO A 2 71.08 20.25 -12.06
CA PRO A 2 71.42 21.48 -11.32
C PRO A 2 70.27 22.53 -11.24
N GLN A 3 70.20 23.24 -10.10
CA GLN A 3 69.90 24.69 -10.02
C GLN A 3 68.45 25.17 -10.34
N ARG A 4 67.99 26.34 -9.90
CA ARG A 4 68.65 27.50 -9.22
C ARG A 4 67.65 28.09 -8.19
N SER A 5 68.01 28.16 -6.90
CA SER A 5 68.52 29.36 -6.18
C SER A 5 67.46 30.34 -5.63
N SER A 6 67.38 30.44 -4.30
CA SER A 6 66.86 31.59 -3.54
C SER A 6 67.70 32.86 -3.81
N PRO A 7 67.27 34.09 -3.41
CA PRO A 7 67.45 34.50 -2.00
C PRO A 7 66.49 35.58 -1.43
N THR A 8 66.58 35.73 -0.10
CA THR A 8 66.38 36.94 0.76
C THR A 8 65.63 38.20 0.26
N ALA A 9 64.51 38.49 0.95
CA ALA A 9 64.28 39.65 1.81
C ALA A 9 64.20 41.12 1.30
N ALA A 10 63.28 41.85 1.97
CA ALA A 10 63.33 43.26 2.39
C ALA A 10 62.76 44.39 1.50
N THR A 11 62.47 45.50 2.19
CA THR A 11 62.04 46.85 1.75
C THR A 11 60.57 47.07 1.36
N SER A 12 60.10 48.30 1.62
CA SER A 12 58.72 48.78 1.57
C SER A 12 58.62 50.10 0.78
N LEU A 13 57.52 50.88 0.93
CA LEU A 13 57.21 52.19 0.31
C LEU A 13 56.56 52.06 -1.09
N THR A 14 55.59 52.89 -1.54
CA THR A 14 54.97 54.12 -0.95
C THR A 14 53.56 54.43 -1.53
N HIS A 15 52.92 55.50 -1.01
CA HIS A 15 51.60 56.11 -1.34
C HIS A 15 50.39 55.47 -0.60
N GLY A 16 49.67 56.12 0.33
CA GLY A 16 49.83 57.44 1.00
C GLY A 16 48.93 58.55 0.44
N PRO A 17 48.50 59.58 1.23
CA PRO A 17 48.62 59.82 2.69
C PRO A 17 47.53 59.03 3.49
N THR A 18 47.05 59.28 4.72
CA THR A 18 47.17 60.29 5.83
C THR A 18 46.86 59.50 7.14
N ARG A 19 47.34 59.72 8.38
CA ARG A 19 47.49 60.88 9.30
C ARG A 19 46.17 61.55 9.73
N SER A 20 45.89 61.83 11.02
CA SER A 20 46.77 61.87 12.22
C SER A 20 46.09 61.34 13.52
N THR A 21 46.92 60.97 14.50
CA THR A 21 46.56 60.76 15.92
C THR A 21 46.35 62.09 16.66
N PHE A 22 45.52 62.13 17.73
CA PHE A 22 45.99 62.21 19.13
C PHE A 22 44.91 62.38 20.23
N LEU A 23 45.19 61.75 21.39
CA LEU A 23 44.88 62.13 22.78
C LEU A 23 43.41 62.17 23.30
N ALA A 24 43.28 62.09 24.62
CA ALA A 24 42.05 62.19 25.40
C ALA A 24 42.07 63.42 26.32
N ALA A 25 40.90 63.92 26.72
CA ALA A 25 40.71 64.96 27.73
C ALA A 25 39.30 64.85 28.36
N ALA A 26 39.07 65.56 29.48
CA ALA A 26 37.78 65.59 30.20
C ALA A 26 37.51 66.98 30.82
N LEU A 27 36.29 67.14 31.39
CA LEU A 27 35.74 68.28 32.15
C LEU A 27 35.21 69.52 31.39
N ALA A 28 33.86 69.59 31.32
CA ALA A 28 32.97 70.59 31.95
C ALA A 28 33.12 72.12 31.76
N GLY A 29 31.96 72.78 31.55
CA GLY A 29 31.72 74.24 31.67
C GLY A 29 31.36 74.92 30.33
N LEU A 30 30.55 76.00 30.27
CA LEU A 30 29.62 76.60 31.25
C LEU A 30 28.53 77.42 30.50
N THR A 31 27.37 77.62 31.14
CA THR A 31 26.15 78.34 30.75
C THR A 31 26.30 79.63 29.90
N VAL A 32 25.38 79.80 28.93
CA VAL A 32 24.87 81.11 28.47
C VAL A 32 23.34 81.06 28.42
N MET A 33 22.67 81.99 29.12
CA MET A 33 21.23 82.27 28.91
C MET A 33 21.06 83.33 27.82
N LEU A 34 19.98 83.21 27.04
CA LEU A 34 19.27 84.38 26.51
C LEU A 34 17.77 84.08 26.46
N PHE A 35 16.93 85.05 26.82
CA PHE A 35 15.48 84.89 26.87
C PHE A 35 14.84 84.96 25.48
N ALA A 36 13.97 84.00 25.17
CA ALA A 36 12.92 84.12 24.15
C ALA A 36 11.62 83.56 24.75
N ILE A 37 10.52 84.29 24.62
CA ILE A 37 9.29 84.01 25.37
C ILE A 37 8.30 83.20 24.52
N GLY A 38 8.00 81.99 25.00
CA GLY A 38 6.67 81.39 24.96
C GLY A 38 6.03 81.04 23.61
N VAL A 39 6.08 79.75 23.26
CA VAL A 39 4.85 78.98 22.95
C VAL A 39 4.92 77.68 23.75
N PRO A 40 3.85 77.22 24.43
CA PRO A 40 3.84 75.89 25.05
C PRO A 40 4.05 74.79 24.00
N LYS A 41 4.90 73.80 24.31
CA LYS A 41 5.03 72.60 23.47
C LYS A 41 3.68 71.89 23.45
N ALA A 42 3.15 71.59 22.26
CA ALA A 42 1.89 70.87 22.10
C ALA A 42 1.93 69.55 22.87
N VAL A 43 0.80 69.20 23.52
CA VAL A 43 0.73 68.04 24.40
C VAL A 43 0.65 66.77 23.55
N ALA A 44 1.55 65.82 23.77
CA ALA A 44 1.55 64.51 23.11
C ALA A 44 0.48 63.57 23.73
N SER A 45 -0.78 64.03 23.73
CA SER A 45 -1.92 63.34 24.35
C SER A 45 -3.17 63.32 23.46
N ASP A 46 -3.04 63.69 22.18
CA ASP A 46 -4.12 63.67 21.18
C ASP A 46 -3.62 63.11 19.84
N ASP A 47 -2.43 62.51 19.84
CA ASP A 47 -1.82 61.82 18.71
C ASP A 47 -2.43 60.41 18.58
N HIS A 48 -3.11 60.20 17.46
CA HIS A 48 -3.81 58.96 17.12
C HIS A 48 -3.25 58.30 15.84
N ASN A 49 -2.17 58.85 15.26
CA ASN A 49 -1.59 58.33 14.03
C ASN A 49 -0.57 57.23 14.36
N PRO A 50 -0.58 56.08 13.66
CA PRO A 50 0.44 55.06 13.80
C PRO A 50 1.64 55.33 12.87
N PRO A 51 2.89 55.17 13.37
CA PRO A 51 4.09 55.23 12.53
C PRO A 51 4.05 54.29 11.32
N SER A 52 4.73 54.68 10.24
CA SER A 52 4.90 53.81 9.07
C SER A 52 5.66 52.51 9.42
N ALA A 53 5.33 51.41 8.74
CA ALA A 53 6.00 50.13 8.96
C ALA A 53 7.49 50.20 8.57
N PRO A 54 8.41 49.57 9.32
CA PRO A 54 9.83 49.50 8.95
C PRO A 54 10.03 48.87 7.56
N THR A 55 10.88 49.44 6.72
CA THR A 55 11.10 48.93 5.34
C THR A 55 12.55 48.50 5.10
N ASN A 56 12.80 47.82 3.97
CA ASN A 56 14.15 47.46 3.51
C ASN A 56 14.98 46.65 4.55
N VAL A 57 14.34 45.69 5.23
CA VAL A 57 14.98 44.88 6.27
C VAL A 57 16.04 43.96 5.65
N ARG A 58 17.28 44.10 6.09
CA ARG A 58 18.49 43.49 5.50
C ARG A 58 19.43 42.97 6.59
N VAL A 59 20.21 41.94 6.28
CA VAL A 59 21.30 41.46 7.16
C VAL A 59 22.59 42.18 6.79
N LEU A 60 23.27 42.74 7.79
CA LEU A 60 24.55 43.44 7.62
C LEU A 60 25.76 42.55 7.94
N ALA A 61 25.62 41.62 8.90
CA ALA A 61 26.67 40.73 9.34
C ALA A 61 26.08 39.45 9.97
N THR A 62 26.81 38.34 9.90
CA THR A 62 26.47 37.08 10.57
C THR A 62 27.70 36.49 11.26
N SER A 63 27.47 35.75 12.33
CA SER A 63 28.42 34.84 12.96
C SER A 63 27.71 33.53 13.31
N GLN A 64 28.43 32.55 13.84
CA GLN A 64 27.84 31.28 14.28
C GLN A 64 26.82 31.41 15.41
N THR A 65 26.84 32.52 16.17
CA THR A 65 25.94 32.71 17.31
C THR A 65 25.22 34.07 17.32
N SER A 66 25.33 34.84 16.25
CA SER A 66 24.68 36.14 16.10
C SER A 66 24.42 36.54 14.65
N LEU A 67 23.52 37.50 14.45
CA LEU A 67 23.34 38.22 13.19
C LEU A 67 22.91 39.66 13.46
N THR A 68 23.33 40.59 12.60
CA THR A 68 22.92 41.99 12.67
C THR A 68 21.94 42.28 11.54
N VAL A 69 20.71 42.66 11.91
CA VAL A 69 19.71 43.18 10.97
C VAL A 69 19.65 44.69 11.03
N ALA A 70 19.37 45.32 9.89
CA ALA A 70 19.07 46.74 9.77
C ALA A 70 17.83 46.95 8.90
N TRP A 71 17.18 48.09 9.08
CA TRP A 71 16.03 48.54 8.31
C TRP A 71 16.13 50.04 8.07
N ASP A 72 15.29 50.56 7.18
CA ASP A 72 15.18 52.00 6.95
C ASP A 72 14.14 52.62 7.90
N ALA A 73 14.37 53.88 8.28
CA ALA A 73 13.66 54.52 9.37
C ALA A 73 12.15 54.69 9.07
N SER A 74 11.32 54.31 10.04
CA SER A 74 9.90 54.66 10.05
C SER A 74 9.71 56.17 10.20
N THR A 75 8.62 56.67 9.64
CA THR A 75 8.21 58.07 9.62
C THR A 75 6.87 58.23 10.32
N ASP A 76 6.68 59.36 10.98
CA ASP A 76 5.55 59.67 11.84
C ASP A 76 5.38 61.21 11.90
N ASP A 77 4.18 61.73 12.18
CA ASP A 77 3.93 63.18 12.22
C ASP A 77 4.27 63.86 13.56
N VAL A 78 4.45 63.09 14.64
CA VAL A 78 4.93 63.60 15.95
C VAL A 78 6.35 63.10 16.25
N GLY A 79 6.64 61.82 16.00
CA GLY A 79 7.98 61.25 15.96
C GLY A 79 8.10 59.83 16.54
N VAL A 80 8.86 58.97 15.85
CA VAL A 80 9.13 57.58 16.27
C VAL A 80 10.02 57.53 17.52
N LYS A 81 9.48 56.99 18.61
CA LYS A 81 10.10 56.81 19.94
C LYS A 81 11.11 55.66 19.97
N ASN A 82 10.72 54.49 19.45
CA ASN A 82 11.53 53.27 19.40
C ASN A 82 10.92 52.18 18.47
N TYR A 83 11.72 51.16 18.16
CA TYR A 83 11.29 49.91 17.54
C TYR A 83 11.15 48.79 18.58
N ARG A 84 10.33 47.79 18.29
CA ARG A 84 10.28 46.50 18.99
C ARG A 84 10.48 45.36 18.00
N LEU A 85 11.19 44.32 18.43
CA LEU A 85 11.48 43.11 17.68
C LEU A 85 10.98 41.89 18.45
N TRP A 86 10.33 40.94 17.79
CA TRP A 86 9.95 39.64 18.37
C TRP A 86 10.64 38.49 17.61
N LEU A 87 11.04 37.47 18.36
CA LEU A 87 11.91 36.35 17.92
C LEU A 87 11.19 34.99 18.01
N GLY A 88 9.87 34.98 17.82
CA GLY A 88 8.99 33.96 18.40
C GLY A 88 8.74 34.25 19.88
N TYR A 89 7.73 33.58 20.47
CA TYR A 89 7.21 33.98 21.78
C TYR A 89 7.80 33.17 22.95
N PRO A 90 8.42 33.79 23.97
CA PRO A 90 9.06 35.11 24.02
C PRO A 90 10.60 34.98 24.01
N PRO A 91 11.33 35.87 23.30
CA PRO A 91 11.55 37.22 23.82
C PRO A 91 11.13 38.35 22.87
N SER A 92 10.88 39.54 23.45
CA SER A 92 10.74 40.80 22.73
C SER A 92 11.86 41.77 23.11
N LEU A 93 12.48 42.41 22.13
CA LEU A 93 13.62 43.30 22.28
C LEU A 93 13.28 44.71 21.78
N HIS A 94 13.92 45.73 22.34
CA HIS A 94 13.60 47.14 22.08
C HIS A 94 14.87 47.91 21.71
N THR A 95 14.78 48.78 20.70
CA THR A 95 15.92 49.63 20.26
C THR A 95 15.42 50.97 19.73
N LYS A 96 16.26 52.00 19.79
CA LYS A 96 16.03 53.29 19.10
C LYS A 96 16.75 53.38 17.75
N GLU A 97 17.79 52.57 17.56
CA GLU A 97 18.54 52.46 16.32
C GLU A 97 17.70 51.72 15.26
N THR A 98 17.92 52.00 13.98
CA THR A 98 17.31 51.23 12.86
C THR A 98 18.11 49.95 12.54
N GLN A 99 18.84 49.42 13.52
CA GLN A 99 19.56 48.16 13.44
C GLN A 99 19.63 47.47 14.80
N TYR A 100 19.76 46.15 14.78
CA TYR A 100 19.86 45.33 15.99
C TYR A 100 20.69 44.07 15.74
N THR A 101 21.52 43.68 16.72
CA THR A 101 22.27 42.42 16.68
C THR A 101 21.58 41.38 17.56
N VAL A 102 20.98 40.37 16.93
CA VAL A 102 20.45 39.19 17.60
C VAL A 102 21.62 38.30 18.00
N THR A 103 21.70 37.92 19.27
CA THR A 103 22.80 37.11 19.85
C THR A 103 22.26 35.91 20.59
N GLY A 104 23.05 34.84 20.69
CA GLY A 104 22.64 33.58 21.35
C GLY A 104 21.96 32.59 20.40
N LEU A 105 22.12 32.78 19.09
CA LEU A 105 21.69 31.82 18.08
C LEU A 105 22.61 30.59 18.10
N ARG A 106 22.13 29.47 17.55
CA ARG A 106 22.96 28.33 17.14
C ARG A 106 23.48 28.57 15.73
N CYS A 107 24.55 27.87 15.32
CA CYS A 107 25.09 28.00 13.96
C CYS A 107 24.14 27.39 12.92
N GLY A 108 23.94 28.08 11.80
CA GLY A 108 22.93 27.75 10.78
C GLY A 108 21.47 27.92 11.21
N GLN A 109 21.18 28.53 12.37
CA GLN A 109 19.81 28.73 12.85
C GLN A 109 19.11 29.85 12.06
N SER A 110 17.97 29.52 11.45
CA SER A 110 17.01 30.49 10.91
C SER A 110 16.00 30.93 11.99
N ILE A 111 15.61 32.21 11.93
CA ILE A 111 14.61 32.83 12.82
C ILE A 111 13.68 33.74 12.00
N THR A 112 12.40 33.79 12.40
CA THR A 112 11.45 34.80 11.92
C THR A 112 11.49 35.99 12.86
N LEU A 113 11.67 37.18 12.31
CA LEU A 113 11.62 38.46 13.01
C LEU A 113 10.33 39.21 12.66
N GLU A 114 9.59 39.63 13.68
CA GLU A 114 8.58 40.69 13.56
C GLU A 114 9.19 42.00 14.05
N ILE A 115 9.09 43.09 13.28
CA ILE A 115 9.55 44.43 13.67
C ILE A 115 8.39 45.41 13.59
N ARG A 116 8.20 46.24 14.62
CA ARG A 116 7.25 47.37 14.64
C ARG A 116 7.89 48.65 15.15
N ALA A 117 7.44 49.79 14.62
CA ALA A 117 7.74 51.12 15.16
C ALA A 117 6.65 51.57 16.16
N TYR A 118 7.05 52.43 17.10
CA TYR A 118 6.21 53.08 18.11
C TYR A 118 6.61 54.55 18.23
N ASP A 119 5.63 55.43 18.29
CA ASP A 119 5.69 56.88 18.57
C ASP A 119 5.69 57.19 20.08
N ASP A 120 5.67 58.48 20.44
CA ASP A 120 5.70 58.90 21.84
C ASP A 120 4.37 58.68 22.59
N ALA A 121 3.21 58.68 21.91
CA ALA A 121 1.89 58.33 22.43
C ALA A 121 1.67 56.82 22.59
N ASN A 122 2.57 56.00 22.03
CA ASN A 122 2.52 54.52 21.96
C ASN A 122 1.38 54.00 21.06
N ASN A 123 1.11 54.68 19.93
CA ASN A 123 0.55 54.01 18.76
C ASN A 123 1.61 53.03 18.19
N LYS A 124 1.25 52.24 17.18
CA LYS A 124 2.11 51.16 16.66
C LYS A 124 1.96 50.98 15.16
N SER A 125 3.06 50.71 14.47
CA SER A 125 3.01 50.35 13.06
C SER A 125 2.38 48.97 12.83
N GLU A 126 1.97 48.72 11.59
CA GLU A 126 1.84 47.36 11.08
C GLU A 126 3.19 46.61 11.14
N PRO A 127 3.19 45.26 11.23
CA PRO A 127 4.40 44.49 11.41
C PRO A 127 5.14 44.26 10.10
N THR A 128 6.46 44.39 10.14
CA THR A 128 7.33 43.91 9.08
C THR A 128 7.89 42.55 9.49
N LEU A 129 7.54 41.50 8.74
CA LEU A 129 8.00 40.13 8.95
C LEU A 129 9.15 39.80 7.99
N THR A 130 10.22 39.18 8.49
CA THR A 130 11.32 38.65 7.67
C THR A 130 11.93 37.39 8.29
N VAL A 131 12.62 36.58 7.48
CA VAL A 131 13.35 35.39 7.93
C VAL A 131 14.84 35.60 7.68
N VAL A 132 15.66 35.38 8.71
CA VAL A 132 17.11 35.59 8.69
C VAL A 132 17.85 34.46 9.41
N SER A 133 19.11 34.21 9.05
CA SER A 133 19.88 33.05 9.53
C SER A 133 21.28 33.43 10.02
N SER A 134 21.79 32.71 11.02
CA SER A 134 23.19 32.80 11.48
C SER A 134 24.15 32.07 10.52
N ALA A 135 25.45 32.29 10.69
CA ALA A 135 26.48 31.62 9.88
C ALA A 135 26.57 30.11 10.21
N PRO A 136 26.94 29.25 9.24
CA PRO A 136 27.03 27.81 9.44
C PRO A 136 28.15 27.41 10.40
N CYS A 137 28.00 26.21 10.98
CA CYS A 137 29.01 25.60 11.84
C CYS A 137 30.29 25.30 11.05
N VAL A 138 31.45 25.35 11.71
CA VAL A 138 32.77 25.08 11.11
C VAL A 138 33.48 24.07 11.99
N ASP A 139 33.96 22.99 11.40
CA ASP A 139 34.76 21.99 12.09
C ASP A 139 36.26 22.33 12.02
N SER A 140 37.00 21.89 13.04
CA SER A 140 38.45 22.13 13.20
C SER A 140 39.19 20.95 13.83
N GLN A 141 38.51 19.84 14.13
CA GLN A 141 39.13 18.61 14.62
C GLN A 141 39.34 17.64 13.44
N PRO A 142 40.54 17.05 13.25
CA PRO A 142 40.78 16.10 12.19
C PRO A 142 40.26 14.69 12.52
N PRO A 143 39.89 13.90 11.49
CA PRO A 143 39.39 12.54 11.66
C PRO A 143 40.48 11.56 12.13
N SER A 144 40.04 10.43 12.68
CA SER A 144 40.92 9.35 13.11
C SER A 144 41.68 8.72 11.94
N ALA A 145 42.95 8.38 12.16
CA ALA A 145 43.82 7.87 11.10
C ALA A 145 43.40 6.44 10.67
N PRO A 146 43.44 6.10 9.35
CA PRO A 146 43.01 4.80 8.85
C PRO A 146 43.71 3.62 9.51
N ALA A 147 42.93 2.64 9.99
CA ALA A 147 43.42 1.45 10.69
C ALA A 147 43.18 0.17 9.87
N GLY A 148 43.79 -0.95 10.25
CA GLY A 148 43.51 -2.25 9.63
C GLY A 148 43.94 -2.40 8.16
N LEU A 149 44.98 -1.65 7.74
CA LEU A 149 45.52 -1.68 6.38
C LEU A 149 45.98 -3.10 6.01
N ARG A 150 45.50 -3.60 4.87
CA ARG A 150 45.84 -4.91 4.30
C ARG A 150 45.82 -4.89 2.78
N GLN A 151 46.77 -5.56 2.13
CA GLN A 151 46.66 -5.82 0.69
C GLN A 151 45.62 -6.92 0.43
N ILE A 152 44.75 -6.72 -0.55
CA ILE A 152 43.66 -7.64 -0.91
C ILE A 152 43.78 -8.22 -2.32
N ALA A 153 44.59 -7.63 -3.20
CA ALA A 153 44.85 -8.14 -4.55
C ALA A 153 46.23 -7.71 -5.09
N ALA A 154 46.74 -8.45 -6.08
CA ALA A 154 47.95 -8.13 -6.82
C ALA A 154 47.83 -8.62 -8.28
N SER A 155 48.46 -7.89 -9.20
CA SER A 155 48.85 -8.38 -10.53
C SER A 155 50.34 -8.08 -10.75
N ALA A 156 50.85 -8.29 -11.96
CA ALA A 156 52.21 -7.87 -12.31
C ALA A 156 52.40 -6.35 -12.22
N THR A 157 51.38 -5.53 -12.46
CA THR A 157 51.51 -4.05 -12.54
C THR A 157 50.53 -3.28 -11.66
N THR A 158 49.73 -3.97 -10.84
CA THR A 158 48.76 -3.38 -9.90
C THR A 158 48.78 -4.06 -8.53
N ALA A 159 48.36 -3.34 -7.48
CA ALA A 159 48.13 -3.91 -6.16
C ALA A 159 47.04 -3.11 -5.40
N THR A 160 46.11 -3.81 -4.77
CA THR A 160 44.95 -3.18 -4.09
C THR A 160 45.11 -3.24 -2.57
N LEU A 161 45.04 -2.09 -1.92
CA LEU A 161 45.06 -1.89 -0.47
C LEU A 161 43.64 -1.62 0.04
N ALA A 162 43.27 -2.17 1.19
CA ALA A 162 42.04 -1.85 1.92
C ALA A 162 42.34 -1.56 3.39
N TRP A 163 41.48 -0.76 4.04
CA TRP A 163 41.55 -0.37 5.44
C TRP A 163 40.16 -0.42 6.10
N ASN A 164 40.10 -0.12 7.39
CA ASN A 164 38.84 0.05 8.13
C ASN A 164 38.38 1.52 8.03
N PRO A 165 37.07 1.81 8.06
CA PRO A 165 36.57 3.19 8.08
C PRO A 165 37.21 4.03 9.20
N ALA A 166 37.57 5.27 8.86
CA ALA A 166 37.90 6.29 9.84
C ALA A 166 36.62 6.82 10.52
N THR A 167 36.80 7.53 11.63
CA THR A 167 35.74 8.14 12.46
C THR A 167 36.07 9.59 12.76
N ASP A 168 35.04 10.40 13.00
CA ASP A 168 35.14 11.84 13.16
C ASP A 168 34.03 12.38 14.07
N ASN A 169 34.15 13.62 14.54
CA ASN A 169 33.14 14.30 15.35
C ASN A 169 32.01 14.96 14.54
N VAL A 170 32.19 15.20 13.24
CA VAL A 170 31.11 15.59 12.32
C VAL A 170 31.00 14.60 11.17
N ALA A 171 32.01 14.48 10.30
CA ALA A 171 32.00 13.56 9.16
C ALA A 171 33.37 13.43 8.47
N VAL A 172 33.86 12.19 8.30
CA VAL A 172 34.92 11.86 7.33
C VAL A 172 34.36 12.06 5.91
N ALA A 173 35.00 12.92 5.11
CA ALA A 173 34.63 13.17 3.71
C ALA A 173 35.38 12.28 2.71
N GLY A 174 36.50 11.67 3.11
CA GLY A 174 37.22 10.71 2.29
C GLY A 174 38.62 10.41 2.78
N TYR A 175 39.41 9.82 1.87
CA TYR A 175 40.79 9.40 2.10
C TYR A 175 41.70 9.91 0.98
N SER A 176 42.87 10.43 1.33
CA SER A 176 43.97 10.71 0.39
C SER A 176 44.90 9.51 0.31
N LEU A 177 45.34 9.16 -0.91
CA LEU A 177 46.30 8.10 -1.19
C LEU A 177 47.62 8.66 -1.69
N SER A 178 48.74 8.10 -1.23
CA SER A 178 50.06 8.41 -1.76
C SER A 178 50.89 7.16 -2.09
N ARG A 179 51.84 7.32 -3.00
CA ARG A 179 52.87 6.33 -3.35
C ARG A 179 54.23 7.01 -3.30
N SER A 180 55.18 6.42 -2.57
CA SER A 180 56.51 7.00 -2.33
C SER A 180 56.48 8.46 -1.83
N GLY A 181 55.47 8.83 -1.03
CA GLY A 181 55.29 10.18 -0.47
C GLY A 181 54.60 11.20 -1.39
N VAL A 182 54.25 10.85 -2.63
CA VAL A 182 53.48 11.71 -3.54
C VAL A 182 52.00 11.34 -3.48
N GLU A 183 51.13 12.29 -3.13
CA GLU A 183 49.67 12.11 -3.16
C GLU A 183 49.20 11.92 -4.62
N LEU A 184 48.49 10.82 -4.89
CA LEU A 184 48.08 10.40 -6.24
C LEU A 184 46.60 10.67 -6.52
N ALA A 185 45.74 10.49 -5.52
CA ALA A 185 44.29 10.50 -5.65
C ALA A 185 43.62 10.64 -4.29
N THR A 186 42.35 11.01 -4.30
CA THR A 186 41.42 10.89 -3.16
C THR A 186 40.31 9.89 -3.49
N THR A 187 39.73 9.25 -2.47
CA THR A 187 38.59 8.32 -2.62
C THR A 187 37.63 8.44 -1.43
N SER A 188 36.34 8.13 -1.63
CA SER A 188 35.38 7.85 -0.55
C SER A 188 35.58 6.45 0.04
N GLU A 189 36.06 5.51 -0.78
CA GLU A 189 36.09 4.09 -0.47
C GLU A 189 37.16 3.71 0.55
N THR A 190 36.92 2.64 1.31
CA THR A 190 37.92 2.06 2.22
C THR A 190 38.92 1.12 1.52
N SER A 191 39.07 1.26 0.21
CA SER A 191 40.10 0.58 -0.58
C SER A 191 40.54 1.37 -1.81
N TYR A 192 41.73 1.07 -2.34
CA TYR A 192 42.27 1.68 -3.55
C TYR A 192 43.25 0.75 -4.27
N SER A 193 43.19 0.72 -5.60
CA SER A 193 44.12 -0.06 -6.43
C SER A 193 45.21 0.82 -7.03
N PHE A 194 46.45 0.62 -6.59
CA PHE A 194 47.61 1.30 -7.12
C PHE A 194 48.05 0.64 -8.42
N SER A 195 48.04 1.40 -9.52
CA SER A 195 48.41 0.94 -10.87
C SER A 195 49.78 1.48 -11.31
N GLY A 196 50.29 0.97 -12.43
CA GLY A 196 51.62 1.36 -12.94
C GLY A 196 52.73 1.05 -11.94
N LEU A 197 52.67 -0.12 -11.30
CA LEU A 197 53.70 -0.67 -10.44
C LEU A 197 54.65 -1.56 -11.26
N VAL A 198 55.89 -1.72 -10.78
CA VAL A 198 56.88 -2.62 -11.39
C VAL A 198 56.70 -4.03 -10.83
N CYS A 199 56.65 -5.03 -11.71
CA CYS A 199 56.46 -6.44 -11.38
C CYS A 199 57.59 -7.02 -10.51
N GLY A 200 57.23 -7.99 -9.68
CA GLY A 200 58.12 -8.62 -8.71
C GLY A 200 58.73 -7.67 -7.67
N LYS A 201 58.11 -6.51 -7.41
CA LYS A 201 58.59 -5.52 -6.42
C LYS A 201 57.54 -5.16 -5.38
N THR A 202 58.04 -4.77 -4.21
CA THR A 202 57.27 -4.18 -3.13
C THR A 202 57.36 -2.66 -3.21
N HIS A 203 56.23 -1.98 -3.11
CA HIS A 203 56.08 -0.53 -3.28
C HIS A 203 55.51 0.10 -2.01
N ALA A 204 56.10 1.22 -1.57
CA ALA A 204 55.63 1.97 -0.41
C ALA A 204 54.44 2.86 -0.80
N VAL A 205 53.32 2.67 -0.11
CA VAL A 205 52.08 3.45 -0.25
C VAL A 205 51.63 3.95 1.11
N ALA A 206 50.79 4.99 1.16
CA ALA A 206 50.17 5.43 2.40
C ALA A 206 48.76 5.97 2.16
N VAL A 207 47.95 5.99 3.22
CA VAL A 207 46.59 6.54 3.24
C VAL A 207 46.39 7.42 4.48
N ARG A 208 45.59 8.49 4.35
CA ARG A 208 45.10 9.33 5.45
C ARG A 208 43.63 9.67 5.21
N SER A 209 42.85 9.91 6.25
CA SER A 209 41.47 10.42 6.17
C SER A 209 41.44 11.95 6.17
N TYR A 210 40.35 12.53 5.69
CA TYR A 210 40.03 13.96 5.84
C TYR A 210 38.53 14.19 5.99
N ASP A 211 38.15 15.28 6.67
CA ASP A 211 36.77 15.66 6.94
C ASP A 211 36.17 16.61 5.87
N VAL A 212 34.91 17.04 6.07
CA VAL A 212 34.24 18.00 5.19
C VAL A 212 34.86 19.41 5.22
N ALA A 213 35.62 19.76 6.25
CA ALA A 213 36.33 21.04 6.39
C ALA A 213 37.77 21.01 5.82
N ARG A 214 38.26 19.83 5.41
CA ARG A 214 39.65 19.50 5.04
C ARG A 214 40.66 19.59 6.19
N ASN A 215 40.26 19.25 7.41
CA ASN A 215 41.17 18.77 8.43
C ASN A 215 41.62 17.34 8.06
N TYR A 216 42.92 17.03 8.17
CA TYR A 216 43.51 15.77 7.70
C TYR A 216 44.10 14.95 8.86
N SER A 217 43.95 13.63 8.82
CA SER A 217 44.68 12.72 9.70
C SER A 217 46.16 12.61 9.32
N SER A 218 46.95 12.03 10.22
CA SER A 218 48.29 11.53 9.89
C SER A 218 48.24 10.46 8.80
N TRP A 219 49.30 10.40 7.97
CA TRP A 219 49.53 9.34 6.99
C TRP A 219 49.88 8.01 7.67
N VAL A 220 49.22 6.93 7.24
CA VAL A 220 49.49 5.56 7.66
C VAL A 220 50.06 4.79 6.46
N ALA A 221 51.31 4.33 6.58
CA ALA A 221 52.05 3.70 5.50
C ALA A 221 51.87 2.17 5.46
N TYR A 222 51.95 1.59 4.27
CA TYR A 222 51.89 0.16 4.01
C TYR A 222 52.77 -0.21 2.81
N TYR A 223 53.17 -1.48 2.73
CA TYR A 223 54.01 -2.01 1.66
C TYR A 223 53.23 -3.03 0.84
N VAL A 224 52.86 -2.67 -0.40
CA VAL A 224 52.12 -3.55 -1.32
C VAL A 224 53.07 -4.22 -2.31
N THR A 225 52.87 -5.51 -2.60
CA THR A 225 53.75 -6.30 -3.48
C THR A 225 53.01 -6.79 -4.71
N THR A 226 53.58 -6.56 -5.89
CA THR A 226 53.08 -7.08 -7.18
C THR A 226 53.48 -8.54 -7.39
N ALA A 227 52.71 -9.26 -8.20
CA ALA A 227 53.13 -10.57 -8.74
C ALA A 227 54.43 -10.44 -9.57
N SER A 228 55.16 -11.54 -9.72
CA SER A 228 56.42 -11.60 -10.48
C SER A 228 56.26 -11.19 -11.95
N CYS A 229 57.33 -10.68 -12.54
CA CYS A 229 57.44 -10.62 -13.99
C CYS A 229 57.48 -12.08 -14.53
N GLY A 230 56.85 -12.35 -15.67
CA GLY A 230 57.03 -13.62 -16.39
C GLY A 230 58.43 -13.70 -17.01
N ASP A 231 58.85 -14.91 -17.40
CA ASP A 231 60.12 -15.08 -18.12
C ASP A 231 60.00 -14.61 -19.57
N VAL A 232 61.10 -14.03 -20.06
CA VAL A 232 61.24 -13.41 -21.39
C VAL A 232 62.58 -13.77 -22.04
N THR A 233 63.34 -14.68 -21.44
CA THR A 233 64.64 -15.12 -21.94
C THR A 233 64.47 -16.40 -22.74
N PRO A 234 64.83 -16.46 -24.03
CA PRO A 234 64.68 -17.68 -24.80
C PRO A 234 65.76 -18.73 -24.49
N PRO A 235 65.42 -20.04 -24.55
CA PRO A 235 66.39 -21.12 -24.45
C PRO A 235 67.55 -21.04 -25.44
N SER A 236 68.64 -21.77 -25.14
CA SER A 236 69.71 -21.99 -26.11
C SER A 236 69.25 -22.83 -27.32
N ALA A 237 69.93 -22.68 -28.45
CA ALA A 237 69.66 -23.49 -29.64
C ALA A 237 70.03 -24.98 -29.38
N PRO A 238 69.18 -25.95 -29.75
CA PRO A 238 69.52 -27.37 -29.65
C PRO A 238 70.77 -27.70 -30.48
N THR A 239 71.66 -28.57 -30.01
CA THR A 239 72.93 -28.87 -30.71
C THR A 239 73.05 -30.35 -31.06
N GLY A 240 73.92 -30.69 -32.02
CA GLY A 240 74.17 -32.10 -32.40
C GLY A 240 72.95 -32.82 -32.98
N LEU A 241 72.13 -32.12 -33.78
CA LEU A 241 70.96 -32.70 -34.47
C LEU A 241 71.40 -33.77 -35.49
N VAL A 242 71.03 -35.02 -35.24
CA VAL A 242 71.42 -36.21 -36.02
C VAL A 242 70.24 -37.13 -36.31
N GLN A 243 70.32 -37.87 -37.42
CA GLN A 243 69.35 -38.93 -37.76
C GLN A 243 69.73 -40.20 -36.98
N THR A 244 68.82 -40.71 -36.15
CA THR A 244 69.06 -41.87 -35.25
C THR A 244 68.37 -43.14 -35.69
N ASN A 245 67.30 -43.03 -36.49
CA ASN A 245 66.66 -44.18 -37.14
C ASN A 245 66.13 -43.75 -38.51
N THR A 246 66.00 -44.68 -39.45
CA THR A 246 65.33 -44.43 -40.73
C THR A 246 64.53 -45.64 -41.17
N THR A 247 63.31 -45.38 -41.64
CA THR A 247 62.50 -46.33 -42.40
C THR A 247 62.35 -45.79 -43.83
N THR A 248 61.50 -46.43 -44.63
CA THR A 248 61.16 -45.94 -45.96
C THR A 248 60.26 -44.70 -45.88
N THR A 249 59.28 -44.67 -44.98
CA THR A 249 58.29 -43.57 -44.88
C THR A 249 58.42 -42.73 -43.60
N GLY A 250 59.60 -42.76 -42.96
CA GLY A 250 59.88 -42.00 -41.75
C GLY A 250 61.35 -42.01 -41.34
N MET A 251 61.69 -41.19 -40.35
CA MET A 251 62.98 -41.15 -39.68
C MET A 251 62.85 -40.67 -38.24
N SER A 252 63.66 -41.21 -37.33
CA SER A 252 63.86 -40.61 -36.01
C SER A 252 65.08 -39.72 -36.05
N VAL A 253 64.97 -38.55 -35.43
CA VAL A 253 66.07 -37.60 -35.25
C VAL A 253 66.23 -37.32 -33.77
N ALA A 254 67.45 -37.04 -33.32
CA ALA A 254 67.76 -36.68 -31.95
C ALA A 254 68.78 -35.56 -31.90
N TRP A 255 68.85 -34.87 -30.77
CA TRP A 255 69.75 -33.75 -30.51
C TRP A 255 70.20 -33.75 -29.05
N SER A 256 71.10 -32.85 -28.70
CA SER A 256 71.51 -32.56 -27.32
C SER A 256 70.60 -31.49 -26.72
N ALA A 257 70.25 -31.64 -25.44
CA ALA A 257 69.34 -30.74 -24.75
C ALA A 257 69.77 -29.27 -24.85
N ALA A 258 68.79 -28.40 -25.11
CA ALA A 258 68.93 -26.98 -24.85
C ALA A 258 68.90 -26.70 -23.34
N THR A 259 69.36 -25.51 -22.97
CA THR A 259 69.45 -25.02 -21.60
C THR A 259 68.80 -23.65 -21.51
N ASP A 260 68.17 -23.37 -20.39
CA ASP A 260 67.46 -22.13 -20.12
C ASP A 260 67.61 -21.73 -18.64
N ASN A 261 67.33 -20.47 -18.30
CA ASN A 261 67.44 -19.97 -16.92
C ASN A 261 66.29 -20.36 -15.98
N VAL A 262 65.10 -20.70 -16.50
CA VAL A 262 64.00 -21.28 -15.71
C VAL A 262 63.73 -22.72 -16.13
N GLY A 263 63.72 -23.03 -17.42
CA GLY A 263 63.67 -24.39 -17.93
C GLY A 263 63.02 -24.54 -19.30
N VAL A 264 63.62 -25.39 -20.15
CA VAL A 264 63.07 -25.77 -21.44
C VAL A 264 61.88 -26.72 -21.23
N ALA A 265 60.70 -26.32 -21.72
CA ALA A 265 59.47 -27.12 -21.63
C ALA A 265 59.33 -28.13 -22.79
N GLY A 266 59.96 -27.85 -23.94
CA GLY A 266 59.97 -28.75 -25.07
C GLY A 266 60.77 -28.22 -26.27
N TYR A 267 60.58 -28.88 -27.40
CA TYR A 267 61.26 -28.63 -28.66
C TYR A 267 60.28 -28.71 -29.82
N ASP A 268 60.38 -27.79 -30.76
CA ASP A 268 59.58 -27.77 -31.97
C ASP A 268 60.42 -28.24 -33.15
N VAL A 269 59.97 -29.29 -33.83
CA VAL A 269 60.69 -29.98 -34.90
C VAL A 269 60.03 -29.65 -36.25
N PHE A 270 60.84 -29.15 -37.17
CA PHE A 270 60.43 -28.63 -38.47
C PHE A 270 60.93 -29.52 -39.60
N ARG A 271 60.11 -29.71 -40.64
CA ARG A 271 60.43 -30.42 -41.89
C ARG A 271 60.31 -29.47 -43.07
N ASN A 272 61.40 -29.28 -43.80
CA ASN A 272 61.52 -28.31 -44.91
C ASN A 272 61.06 -26.89 -44.51
N GLY A 273 61.34 -26.49 -43.26
CA GLY A 273 60.99 -25.18 -42.69
C GLY A 273 59.61 -25.07 -42.02
N ALA A 274 58.65 -25.94 -42.38
CA ALA A 274 57.33 -25.99 -41.74
C ALA A 274 57.34 -26.85 -40.47
N LEU A 275 56.51 -26.55 -39.47
CA LEU A 275 56.45 -27.35 -38.23
C LEU A 275 55.92 -28.75 -38.55
N ALA A 276 56.67 -29.78 -38.17
CA ALA A 276 56.27 -31.19 -38.26
C ALA A 276 55.63 -31.69 -36.97
N GLY A 277 56.02 -31.11 -35.82
CA GLY A 277 55.40 -31.32 -34.51
C GLY A 277 56.37 -31.04 -33.37
N SER A 278 55.92 -31.26 -32.13
CA SER A 278 56.67 -30.91 -30.91
C SER A 278 57.07 -32.14 -30.10
N ALA A 279 58.16 -32.04 -29.34
CA ALA A 279 58.71 -33.07 -28.47
C ALA A 279 59.05 -32.50 -27.08
N SER A 280 58.64 -33.17 -26.01
CA SER A 280 59.11 -32.85 -24.65
C SER A 280 60.49 -33.46 -24.33
N GLY A 281 60.94 -34.43 -25.12
CA GLY A 281 62.28 -35.03 -25.06
C GLY A 281 63.18 -34.58 -26.22
N VAL A 282 64.46 -34.92 -26.14
CA VAL A 282 65.50 -34.51 -27.11
C VAL A 282 65.56 -35.36 -28.39
N SER A 283 64.42 -35.94 -28.78
CA SER A 283 64.30 -36.76 -29.98
C SER A 283 62.86 -36.82 -30.47
N TYR A 284 62.68 -36.95 -31.79
CA TYR A 284 61.37 -36.97 -32.44
C TYR A 284 61.35 -37.91 -33.65
N ALA A 285 60.21 -38.55 -33.89
CA ALA A 285 59.99 -39.45 -35.01
C ALA A 285 59.11 -38.78 -36.07
N LEU A 286 59.72 -38.41 -37.20
CA LEU A 286 59.00 -37.91 -38.36
C LEU A 286 58.45 -39.08 -39.18
N SER A 287 57.14 -39.10 -39.39
CA SER A 287 56.43 -40.07 -40.22
C SER A 287 55.81 -39.41 -41.45
N GLY A 288 55.16 -40.19 -42.32
CA GLY A 288 54.53 -39.69 -43.54
C GLY A 288 55.52 -39.08 -44.54
N LEU A 289 56.77 -39.55 -44.53
CA LEU A 289 57.80 -39.15 -45.49
C LEU A 289 57.71 -40.01 -46.76
N THR A 290 58.17 -39.48 -47.88
CA THR A 290 58.39 -40.22 -49.11
C THR A 290 59.70 -40.99 -49.02
N CYS A 291 59.76 -42.19 -49.59
CA CYS A 291 60.95 -43.05 -49.56
C CYS A 291 62.07 -42.59 -50.52
N GLY A 292 63.32 -42.87 -50.16
CA GLY A 292 64.52 -42.43 -50.87
C GLY A 292 64.70 -40.91 -50.98
N THR A 293 64.04 -40.13 -50.12
CA THR A 293 63.88 -38.67 -50.28
C THR A 293 64.58 -37.92 -49.14
N ALA A 294 65.28 -36.84 -49.50
CA ALA A 294 65.97 -35.95 -48.57
C ALA A 294 65.06 -34.82 -48.06
N TYR A 295 65.15 -34.51 -46.76
CA TYR A 295 64.39 -33.47 -46.07
C TYR A 295 65.34 -32.62 -45.22
N ALA A 296 65.12 -31.30 -45.21
CA ALA A 296 65.81 -30.40 -44.30
C ALA A 296 65.06 -30.38 -42.96
N ILE A 297 65.62 -31.02 -41.94
CA ILE A 297 65.02 -31.10 -40.61
C ILE A 297 65.62 -30.01 -39.73
N GLY A 298 64.79 -29.25 -39.02
CA GLY A 298 65.20 -28.21 -38.08
C GLY A 298 64.58 -28.41 -36.70
N VAL A 299 65.20 -27.89 -35.65
CA VAL A 299 64.68 -27.94 -34.28
C VAL A 299 64.91 -26.62 -33.54
N GLU A 300 63.88 -26.13 -32.87
CA GLU A 300 63.91 -25.02 -31.89
C GLU A 300 63.63 -25.60 -30.49
N ALA A 301 64.11 -24.94 -29.43
CA ALA A 301 63.70 -25.18 -28.06
C ALA A 301 62.70 -24.11 -27.59
N VAL A 302 61.79 -24.48 -26.70
CA VAL A 302 60.73 -23.61 -26.16
C VAL A 302 60.68 -23.75 -24.63
N ASP A 303 60.61 -22.63 -23.91
CA ASP A 303 60.49 -22.62 -22.44
C ASP A 303 59.02 -22.72 -21.97
N GLY A 304 58.81 -22.68 -20.64
CA GLY A 304 57.47 -22.67 -20.03
C GLY A 304 56.69 -21.35 -20.16
N ALA A 305 57.31 -20.29 -20.69
CA ALA A 305 56.68 -18.99 -20.95
C ALA A 305 56.34 -18.76 -22.45
N GLY A 306 56.82 -19.65 -23.33
CA GLY A 306 56.63 -19.60 -24.78
C GLY A 306 57.78 -18.94 -25.56
N ASN A 307 58.89 -18.59 -24.91
CA ASN A 307 60.07 -18.03 -25.57
C ASN A 307 60.80 -19.13 -26.38
N ARG A 308 61.34 -18.76 -27.56
CA ARG A 308 61.83 -19.72 -28.57
C ARG A 308 63.29 -19.49 -28.95
N SER A 309 64.07 -20.56 -29.00
CA SER A 309 65.48 -20.52 -29.40
C SER A 309 65.66 -20.35 -30.92
N ALA A 310 66.89 -20.04 -31.35
CA ALA A 310 67.27 -20.15 -32.76
C ALA A 310 67.22 -21.61 -33.25
N ARG A 311 66.85 -21.80 -34.53
CA ARG A 311 66.62 -23.11 -35.15
C ARG A 311 67.90 -23.75 -35.68
N THR A 312 68.32 -24.86 -35.08
CA THR A 312 69.39 -25.72 -35.63
C THR A 312 68.82 -26.62 -36.71
N SER A 313 69.47 -26.73 -37.87
CA SER A 313 68.95 -27.52 -39.01
C SER A 313 70.01 -28.37 -39.70
N ALA A 314 69.62 -29.54 -40.21
CA ALA A 314 70.45 -30.47 -40.98
C ALA A 314 69.61 -31.26 -42.01
N THR A 315 70.21 -31.65 -43.13
CA THR A 315 69.54 -32.46 -44.16
C THR A 315 69.68 -33.94 -43.88
N MET A 316 68.56 -34.67 -43.91
CA MET A 316 68.43 -36.08 -43.53
C MET A 316 67.56 -36.82 -44.55
N SER A 317 67.79 -38.11 -44.80
CA SER A 317 67.14 -38.84 -45.91
C SER A 317 66.48 -40.13 -45.48
N THR A 318 65.29 -40.44 -46.03
CA THR A 318 64.62 -41.72 -45.82
C THR A 318 65.31 -42.86 -46.57
N ALA A 319 65.06 -44.10 -46.13
CA ALA A 319 65.50 -45.29 -46.86
C ALA A 319 64.74 -45.45 -48.19
N ALA A 320 65.39 -46.07 -49.18
CA ALA A 320 64.78 -46.34 -50.49
C ALA A 320 63.56 -47.29 -50.39
N CYS A 321 62.61 -47.13 -51.30
CA CYS A 321 61.34 -47.86 -51.32
C CYS A 321 61.52 -49.39 -51.48
N VAL A 322 60.61 -50.20 -50.90
CA VAL A 322 60.66 -51.68 -50.94
C VAL A 322 59.26 -52.27 -51.20
N VAL A 323 59.18 -53.44 -51.84
CA VAL A 323 57.94 -54.13 -52.26
C VAL A 323 57.75 -55.45 -51.48
N PRO A 324 56.54 -55.84 -51.01
CA PRO A 324 56.34 -56.92 -50.03
C PRO A 324 55.60 -58.18 -50.56
N PRO A 325 55.60 -59.32 -49.83
CA PRO A 325 56.57 -59.81 -48.85
C PRO A 325 56.90 -61.32 -49.02
N PRO A 326 57.59 -61.96 -48.06
CA PRO A 326 56.82 -62.77 -47.10
C PRO A 326 57.02 -62.35 -45.63
N PRO A 327 56.04 -62.54 -44.72
CA PRO A 327 54.62 -62.92 -44.90
C PRO A 327 53.69 -61.70 -44.67
N SER A 328 52.36 -61.77 -44.67
CA SER A 328 51.37 -62.71 -45.24
C SER A 328 50.35 -61.89 -46.04
N ASN A 329 49.33 -62.51 -46.66
CA ASN A 329 48.26 -61.79 -47.36
C ASN A 329 46.90 -61.98 -46.68
N ASP A 330 46.08 -60.93 -46.67
CA ASP A 330 44.70 -60.94 -46.18
C ASP A 330 43.81 -60.12 -47.12
N THR A 331 42.52 -60.48 -47.20
CA THR A 331 41.60 -60.04 -48.27
C THR A 331 40.16 -59.85 -47.80
N GLN A 332 39.86 -60.07 -46.52
CA GLN A 332 38.54 -59.78 -45.96
C GLN A 332 38.53 -58.34 -45.41
N PRO A 333 37.49 -57.53 -45.69
CA PRO A 333 37.38 -56.20 -45.13
C PRO A 333 36.88 -56.23 -43.67
N PRO A 334 37.34 -55.30 -42.82
CA PRO A 334 36.78 -55.06 -41.50
C PRO A 334 35.28 -54.84 -41.51
N THR A 335 34.65 -55.19 -40.39
CA THR A 335 33.25 -54.83 -40.12
C THR A 335 33.04 -53.31 -40.10
N THR A 336 31.89 -52.85 -40.58
CA THR A 336 31.53 -51.41 -40.54
C THR A 336 31.44 -50.91 -39.09
N PRO A 337 32.09 -49.77 -38.75
CA PRO A 337 31.99 -49.17 -37.42
C PRO A 337 30.54 -49.00 -36.98
N ALA A 338 30.24 -49.51 -35.79
CA ALA A 338 28.90 -49.54 -35.22
C ALA A 338 28.82 -48.63 -33.98
N ASN A 339 27.59 -48.35 -33.53
CA ASN A 339 27.32 -47.50 -32.35
C ASN A 339 28.02 -46.14 -32.42
N LEU A 340 27.92 -45.47 -33.57
CA LEU A 340 28.41 -44.10 -33.75
C LEU A 340 27.71 -43.17 -32.76
N ALA A 341 28.48 -42.43 -31.97
CA ALA A 341 28.01 -41.52 -30.96
C ALA A 341 28.83 -40.23 -30.95
N LEU A 342 28.21 -39.12 -30.56
CA LEU A 342 28.90 -37.84 -30.39
C LEU A 342 29.33 -37.72 -28.92
N ALA A 343 30.62 -37.82 -28.65
CA ALA A 343 31.16 -37.81 -27.29
C ALA A 343 31.36 -36.39 -26.71
N GLY A 344 31.27 -35.36 -27.55
CA GLY A 344 31.29 -33.97 -27.13
C GLY A 344 31.34 -33.01 -28.32
N ALA A 345 30.80 -31.81 -28.14
CA ALA A 345 30.88 -30.72 -29.10
C ALA A 345 31.30 -29.43 -28.39
N SER A 346 32.15 -28.64 -29.04
CA SER A 346 32.49 -27.27 -28.64
C SER A 346 32.03 -26.31 -29.75
N PRO A 347 32.15 -24.97 -29.57
CA PRO A 347 31.84 -24.03 -30.63
C PRO A 347 32.68 -24.20 -31.90
N ILE A 348 33.82 -24.91 -31.87
CA ILE A 348 34.69 -25.09 -33.04
C ILE A 348 35.12 -26.55 -33.27
N SER A 349 34.48 -27.52 -32.61
CA SER A 349 34.82 -28.94 -32.76
C SER A 349 33.66 -29.89 -32.44
N VAL A 350 33.70 -31.10 -33.01
CA VAL A 350 32.81 -32.22 -32.65
C VAL A 350 33.62 -33.51 -32.59
N THR A 351 33.43 -34.29 -31.52
CA THR A 351 34.08 -35.59 -31.32
C THR A 351 33.11 -36.72 -31.66
N LEU A 352 33.42 -37.48 -32.71
CA LEU A 352 32.74 -38.71 -33.08
C LEU A 352 33.46 -39.89 -32.41
N THR A 353 32.71 -40.83 -31.84
CA THR A 353 33.21 -42.12 -31.35
C THR A 353 32.39 -43.27 -31.93
N TRP A 354 32.97 -44.46 -31.92
CA TRP A 354 32.33 -45.69 -32.39
C TRP A 354 32.80 -46.89 -31.57
N ALA A 355 32.07 -48.00 -31.65
CA ALA A 355 32.56 -49.28 -31.14
C ALA A 355 33.69 -49.81 -32.05
N PRO A 356 34.71 -50.49 -31.50
CA PRO A 356 35.75 -51.12 -32.32
C PRO A 356 35.16 -52.10 -33.34
N SER A 357 35.51 -51.90 -34.62
CA SER A 357 35.30 -52.90 -35.65
C SER A 357 36.19 -54.12 -35.38
N THR A 358 35.67 -55.29 -35.70
CA THR A 358 36.43 -56.54 -35.76
C THR A 358 36.77 -56.94 -37.18
N ASP A 359 37.82 -57.74 -37.30
CA ASP A 359 38.40 -58.26 -38.53
C ASP A 359 39.11 -59.60 -38.24
N ASN A 360 39.40 -60.42 -39.25
CA ASN A 360 40.00 -61.75 -39.10
C ASN A 360 41.53 -61.76 -38.90
N VAL A 361 42.26 -60.71 -39.28
CA VAL A 361 43.68 -60.54 -38.94
C VAL A 361 43.93 -59.26 -38.14
N GLY A 362 43.24 -58.17 -38.45
CA GLY A 362 43.20 -56.99 -37.59
C GLY A 362 42.92 -55.67 -38.31
N VAL A 363 42.00 -54.89 -37.73
CA VAL A 363 41.75 -53.50 -38.11
C VAL A 363 43.00 -52.67 -37.79
N ALA A 364 43.62 -52.07 -38.81
CA ALA A 364 44.78 -51.21 -38.65
C ALA A 364 44.41 -49.76 -38.31
N GLY A 365 43.17 -49.35 -38.60
CA GLY A 365 42.62 -48.07 -38.18
C GLY A 365 41.26 -47.79 -38.78
N TYR A 366 40.89 -46.52 -38.78
CA TYR A 366 39.59 -46.00 -39.17
C TYR A 366 39.78 -44.70 -39.94
N ARG A 367 39.32 -44.64 -41.20
CA ARG A 367 39.32 -43.40 -41.97
C ARG A 367 38.06 -42.60 -41.63
N THR A 368 38.25 -41.36 -41.20
CA THR A 368 37.19 -40.44 -40.83
C THR A 368 36.86 -39.49 -41.97
N PHE A 369 35.66 -38.91 -41.93
CA PHE A 369 35.12 -38.06 -42.98
C PHE A 369 34.34 -36.89 -42.36
N LEU A 370 34.50 -35.69 -42.92
CA LEU A 370 33.76 -34.49 -42.58
C LEU A 370 33.00 -34.03 -43.84
N ASP A 371 31.67 -33.94 -43.75
CA ASP A 371 30.77 -33.61 -44.86
C ASP A 371 31.01 -34.47 -46.12
N GLY A 372 31.31 -35.75 -45.90
CA GLY A 372 31.62 -36.73 -46.95
C GLY A 372 33.04 -36.64 -47.53
N THR A 373 33.83 -35.63 -47.18
CA THR A 373 35.25 -35.52 -47.54
C THR A 373 36.09 -36.30 -46.54
N SER A 374 37.03 -37.14 -46.99
CA SER A 374 37.91 -37.87 -46.07
C SER A 374 38.85 -36.90 -45.35
N ASP A 375 38.86 -36.96 -44.02
CA ASP A 375 39.65 -36.12 -43.13
C ASP A 375 41.01 -36.79 -42.88
N GLU A 376 41.12 -37.64 -41.85
CA GLU A 376 42.34 -38.41 -41.59
C GLU A 376 42.07 -39.90 -41.35
N THR A 377 43.07 -40.65 -40.88
CA THR A 377 42.93 -42.09 -40.57
C THR A 377 43.53 -42.37 -39.20
N VAL A 378 42.65 -42.53 -38.21
CA VAL A 378 42.99 -42.71 -36.79
C VAL A 378 43.06 -44.19 -36.42
N THR A 379 43.90 -44.56 -35.46
CA THR A 379 43.99 -45.96 -34.99
C THR A 379 43.10 -46.25 -33.78
N GLY A 380 42.60 -45.22 -33.10
CA GLY A 380 41.60 -45.33 -32.03
C GLY A 380 40.17 -45.30 -32.56
N THR A 381 39.19 -45.52 -31.67
CA THR A 381 37.75 -45.54 -32.03
C THR A 381 37.03 -44.22 -31.67
N ALA A 382 37.79 -43.13 -31.79
CA ALA A 382 37.39 -41.77 -31.47
C ALA A 382 38.17 -40.81 -32.38
N HIS A 383 37.51 -39.76 -32.86
CA HIS A 383 38.14 -38.67 -33.59
C HIS A 383 37.44 -37.34 -33.29
N MET A 384 38.22 -36.26 -33.23
CA MET A 384 37.71 -34.91 -32.99
C MET A 384 38.01 -34.02 -34.18
N PHE A 385 36.97 -33.73 -34.96
CA PHE A 385 36.99 -32.74 -36.02
C PHE A 385 37.06 -31.35 -35.38
N GLN A 386 38.03 -30.51 -35.78
CA GLN A 386 38.31 -29.20 -35.18
C GLN A 386 38.44 -28.10 -36.25
N GLY A 387 38.37 -26.83 -35.83
CA GLY A 387 38.41 -25.68 -36.75
C GLY A 387 37.08 -25.44 -37.46
N LEU A 388 35.99 -26.04 -36.96
CA LEU A 388 34.64 -25.88 -37.46
C LEU A 388 34.08 -24.50 -37.09
N SER A 389 33.03 -24.05 -37.77
CA SER A 389 32.29 -22.85 -37.38
C SER A 389 31.34 -23.15 -36.21
N CYS A 390 30.92 -22.12 -35.47
CA CYS A 390 30.00 -22.28 -34.34
C CYS A 390 28.52 -22.31 -34.78
N GLY A 391 27.74 -23.20 -34.16
CA GLY A 391 26.33 -23.44 -34.46
C GLY A 391 26.05 -24.17 -35.80
N THR A 392 27.04 -24.80 -36.42
CA THR A 392 26.90 -25.47 -37.72
C THR A 392 26.85 -26.99 -37.61
N SER A 393 25.95 -27.60 -38.39
CA SER A 393 25.78 -29.06 -38.49
C SER A 393 26.65 -29.64 -39.59
N HIS A 394 27.37 -30.72 -39.29
CA HIS A 394 28.28 -31.41 -40.20
C HIS A 394 28.00 -32.92 -40.21
N LEU A 395 28.14 -33.58 -41.36
CA LEU A 395 27.97 -35.03 -41.50
C LEU A 395 29.30 -35.74 -41.22
N LEU A 396 29.39 -36.41 -40.07
CA LEU A 396 30.60 -37.04 -39.57
C LEU A 396 30.60 -38.54 -39.92
N GLY A 397 31.52 -38.96 -40.79
CA GLY A 397 31.64 -40.34 -41.26
C GLY A 397 32.88 -41.06 -40.73
N VAL A 398 32.82 -42.39 -40.70
CA VAL A 398 33.95 -43.26 -40.40
C VAL A 398 33.81 -44.64 -41.07
N MET A 399 34.91 -45.19 -41.60
CA MET A 399 35.01 -46.58 -42.05
C MET A 399 36.26 -47.24 -41.46
N ALA A 400 36.20 -48.54 -41.17
CA ALA A 400 37.35 -49.31 -40.73
C ALA A 400 38.25 -49.72 -41.91
N VAL A 401 39.56 -49.80 -41.68
CA VAL A 401 40.58 -50.21 -42.65
C VAL A 401 41.53 -51.24 -42.01
N ASP A 402 41.83 -52.33 -42.71
CA ASP A 402 42.82 -53.33 -42.26
C ASP A 402 44.26 -52.93 -42.65
N ALA A 403 45.23 -53.78 -42.32
CA ALA A 403 46.64 -53.60 -42.69
C ALA A 403 46.95 -53.80 -44.19
N LYS A 404 45.95 -54.09 -45.02
CA LYS A 404 46.05 -54.31 -46.48
C LYS A 404 45.30 -53.25 -47.30
N GLY A 405 44.48 -52.41 -46.65
CA GLY A 405 43.62 -51.43 -47.29
C GLY A 405 42.23 -51.95 -47.68
N ASN A 406 41.88 -53.19 -47.29
CA ASN A 406 40.50 -53.65 -47.33
C ASN A 406 39.71 -52.81 -46.32
N HIS A 407 38.51 -52.37 -46.69
CA HIS A 407 37.77 -51.37 -45.94
C HIS A 407 36.29 -51.66 -45.86
N SER A 408 35.69 -51.26 -44.73
CA SER A 408 34.26 -51.32 -44.53
C SER A 408 33.53 -50.26 -45.37
N GLN A 409 32.20 -50.28 -45.34
CA GLN A 409 31.43 -49.10 -45.74
C GLN A 409 31.62 -47.96 -44.72
N VAL A 410 31.36 -46.73 -45.14
CA VAL A 410 31.33 -45.56 -44.25
C VAL A 410 30.01 -45.55 -43.49
N ALA A 411 30.08 -45.72 -42.16
CA ALA A 411 28.98 -45.32 -41.28
C ALA A 411 29.08 -43.81 -41.03
N ALA A 412 27.96 -43.11 -40.94
CA ALA A 412 27.96 -41.67 -40.68
C ALA A 412 26.80 -41.23 -39.79
N VAL A 413 27.01 -40.12 -39.08
CA VAL A 413 26.02 -39.45 -38.22
C VAL A 413 26.21 -37.95 -38.31
N THR A 414 25.12 -37.18 -38.34
CA THR A 414 25.21 -35.71 -38.33
C THR A 414 25.48 -35.23 -36.91
N GLY A 415 26.50 -34.39 -36.74
CA GLY A 415 26.84 -33.74 -35.47
C GLY A 415 27.04 -32.23 -35.66
N SER A 416 26.54 -31.44 -34.71
CA SER A 416 26.64 -29.98 -34.74
C SER A 416 27.69 -29.49 -33.75
N THR A 417 28.41 -28.44 -34.11
CA THR A 417 29.14 -27.64 -33.12
C THR A 417 28.18 -26.97 -32.15
N ALA A 418 28.67 -26.62 -30.96
CA ALA A 418 27.92 -25.77 -30.05
C ALA A 418 27.71 -24.37 -30.68
N PRO A 419 26.64 -23.64 -30.33
CA PRO A 419 26.41 -22.29 -30.82
C PRO A 419 27.54 -21.32 -30.42
N CYS A 420 27.64 -20.21 -31.14
CA CYS A 420 28.56 -19.13 -30.83
C CYS A 420 28.19 -18.50 -29.47
N SER A 421 29.19 -18.06 -28.71
CA SER A 421 28.97 -17.26 -27.49
C SER A 421 28.47 -15.86 -27.86
N ASP A 422 27.39 -15.40 -27.24
CA ASP A 422 26.92 -14.02 -27.43
C ASP A 422 27.89 -13.00 -26.81
N THR A 423 27.93 -11.82 -27.41
CA THR A 423 28.74 -10.66 -26.98
C THR A 423 27.95 -9.35 -27.03
N SER A 424 26.69 -9.39 -27.48
CA SER A 424 25.74 -8.29 -27.34
C SER A 424 25.19 -8.25 -25.92
N ALA A 425 24.86 -7.05 -25.43
CA ALA A 425 24.17 -6.88 -24.16
C ALA A 425 22.68 -6.57 -24.40
N PRO A 426 21.77 -7.10 -23.56
CA PRO A 426 20.37 -6.72 -23.58
C PRO A 426 20.12 -5.21 -23.48
N THR A 427 18.98 -4.78 -24.01
CA THR A 427 18.47 -3.42 -23.78
C THR A 427 18.13 -3.17 -22.32
N ALA A 428 18.24 -1.91 -21.88
CA ALA A 428 17.97 -1.54 -20.50
C ALA A 428 16.47 -1.71 -20.14
N PRO A 429 16.12 -2.17 -18.92
CA PRO A 429 14.73 -2.36 -18.51
C PRO A 429 13.88 -1.09 -18.69
N GLY A 430 12.83 -1.19 -19.51
CA GLY A 430 11.96 -0.04 -19.81
C GLY A 430 11.01 0.27 -18.64
N ASN A 431 10.70 1.54 -18.40
CA ASN A 431 9.64 1.98 -17.48
C ASN A 431 9.66 1.30 -16.08
N VAL A 432 10.82 1.28 -15.42
CA VAL A 432 10.92 0.76 -14.05
C VAL A 432 10.07 1.62 -13.10
N VAL A 433 9.13 1.00 -12.39
CA VAL A 433 8.17 1.65 -11.49
C VAL A 433 8.03 0.89 -10.17
N VAL A 434 7.75 1.60 -9.08
CA VAL A 434 7.45 0.98 -7.78
C VAL A 434 6.00 0.52 -7.76
N LEU A 435 5.77 -0.77 -7.51
CA LEU A 435 4.45 -1.41 -7.49
C LEU A 435 3.87 -1.45 -6.07
N SER A 436 4.68 -1.73 -5.05
CA SER A 436 4.23 -1.76 -3.65
C SER A 436 5.37 -1.51 -2.66
N ARG A 437 5.02 -1.23 -1.41
CA ARG A 437 5.93 -0.89 -0.30
C ARG A 437 5.36 -1.43 1.02
N THR A 438 6.22 -1.90 1.91
CA THR A 438 5.90 -2.26 3.31
C THR A 438 6.95 -1.66 4.24
N PHE A 439 6.92 -1.99 5.54
CA PHE A 439 7.93 -1.53 6.49
C PHE A 439 9.29 -2.21 6.32
N SER A 440 9.36 -3.32 5.58
CA SER A 440 10.60 -4.09 5.39
C SER A 440 10.79 -4.62 3.97
N SER A 441 9.96 -4.20 3.01
CA SER A 441 10.09 -4.58 1.60
C SER A 441 9.59 -3.51 0.62
N ILE A 442 10.11 -3.57 -0.61
CA ILE A 442 9.70 -2.73 -1.75
C ILE A 442 9.65 -3.62 -2.99
N THR A 443 8.52 -3.62 -3.70
CA THR A 443 8.38 -4.31 -4.98
C THR A 443 8.41 -3.31 -6.13
N VAL A 444 9.23 -3.59 -7.15
CA VAL A 444 9.25 -2.83 -8.42
C VAL A 444 8.95 -3.74 -9.59
N GLY A 445 8.51 -3.15 -10.71
CA GLY A 445 8.25 -3.84 -11.97
C GLY A 445 8.63 -2.97 -13.16
N TRP A 446 8.77 -3.59 -14.33
CA TRP A 446 9.29 -2.95 -15.54
C TRP A 446 8.73 -3.59 -16.82
N ALA A 447 8.95 -2.93 -17.96
CA ALA A 447 8.75 -3.50 -19.29
C ALA A 447 9.95 -4.37 -19.68
N ALA A 448 9.68 -5.53 -20.29
CA ALA A 448 10.69 -6.51 -20.64
C ALA A 448 11.77 -5.94 -21.58
N SER A 449 13.03 -6.28 -21.28
CA SER A 449 14.16 -6.04 -22.17
C SER A 449 14.15 -6.99 -23.37
N THR A 450 14.71 -6.52 -24.48
CA THR A 450 14.98 -7.30 -25.69
C THR A 450 16.49 -7.47 -25.91
N ASP A 451 16.83 -8.56 -26.59
CA ASP A 451 18.20 -8.99 -26.92
C ASP A 451 18.18 -9.82 -28.23
N ASN A 452 19.34 -10.07 -28.86
CA ASN A 452 19.40 -10.84 -30.11
C ASN A 452 19.40 -12.37 -29.96
N LEU A 453 19.89 -12.95 -28.85
CA LEU A 453 19.72 -14.39 -28.57
C LEU A 453 18.83 -14.66 -27.35
N GLY A 454 18.70 -13.70 -26.43
CA GLY A 454 17.62 -13.66 -25.45
C GLY A 454 18.04 -13.28 -24.03
N VAL A 455 17.17 -12.51 -23.37
CA VAL A 455 17.31 -12.12 -21.97
C VAL A 455 17.07 -13.34 -21.07
N ALA A 456 18.09 -13.75 -20.31
CA ALA A 456 18.01 -14.85 -19.35
C ALA A 456 17.44 -14.41 -17.99
N GLY A 457 17.57 -13.13 -17.65
CA GLY A 457 16.95 -12.54 -16.46
C GLY A 457 17.34 -11.09 -16.21
N TYR A 458 17.10 -10.64 -15.00
CA TYR A 458 17.34 -9.29 -14.51
C TYR A 458 18.11 -9.32 -13.19
N GLY A 459 19.15 -8.50 -13.07
CA GLY A 459 19.85 -8.28 -11.81
C GLY A 459 19.18 -7.17 -11.02
N ALA A 460 18.87 -7.42 -9.75
CA ALA A 460 18.22 -6.49 -8.84
C ALA A 460 19.20 -5.98 -7.77
N TYR A 461 19.19 -4.67 -7.53
CA TYR A 461 20.17 -3.97 -6.70
C TYR A 461 19.49 -3.02 -5.71
N VAL A 462 20.03 -2.90 -4.48
CA VAL A 462 19.67 -1.90 -3.46
C VAL A 462 20.90 -1.07 -3.15
N ASP A 463 20.79 0.25 -3.30
CA ASP A 463 21.86 1.24 -3.10
C ASP A 463 23.17 0.88 -3.84
N GLY A 464 23.01 0.25 -5.02
CA GLY A 464 24.08 -0.24 -5.88
C GLY A 464 24.60 -1.65 -5.55
N SER A 465 24.36 -2.16 -4.34
CA SER A 465 24.68 -3.54 -3.95
C SER A 465 23.74 -4.54 -4.62
N PHE A 466 24.23 -5.73 -4.97
CA PHE A 466 23.40 -6.80 -5.53
C PHE A 466 22.55 -7.45 -4.44
N ASP A 467 21.23 -7.51 -4.68
CA ASP A 467 20.27 -8.14 -3.76
C ASP A 467 19.89 -9.54 -4.26
N GLY A 468 19.65 -9.69 -5.57
CA GLY A 468 19.32 -10.96 -6.19
C GLY A 468 19.03 -10.84 -7.68
N ALA A 469 18.52 -11.92 -8.29
CA ALA A 469 18.16 -11.96 -9.70
C ALA A 469 16.80 -12.67 -9.92
N THR A 470 16.14 -12.34 -11.03
CA THR A 470 14.82 -12.86 -11.39
C THR A 470 14.67 -12.98 -12.91
N SER A 471 13.86 -13.93 -13.39
CA SER A 471 13.44 -13.98 -14.79
C SER A 471 12.11 -13.26 -15.05
N ALA A 472 11.38 -12.90 -13.99
CA ALA A 472 10.15 -12.10 -14.08
C ALA A 472 10.47 -10.60 -14.26
N THR A 473 9.54 -9.84 -14.84
CA THR A 473 9.66 -8.37 -14.98
C THR A 473 9.24 -7.61 -13.71
N SER A 474 9.46 -8.23 -12.55
CA SER A 474 9.26 -7.64 -11.23
C SER A 474 10.15 -8.31 -10.17
N TYR A 475 10.49 -7.56 -9.13
CA TYR A 475 11.33 -8.00 -8.03
C TYR A 475 10.91 -7.35 -6.71
N THR A 476 11.02 -8.09 -5.61
CA THR A 476 10.71 -7.62 -4.25
C THR A 476 11.97 -7.66 -3.41
N PHE A 477 12.52 -6.48 -3.13
CA PHE A 477 13.58 -6.28 -2.14
C PHE A 477 12.97 -6.45 -0.75
N ALA A 478 13.59 -7.26 0.12
CA ALA A 478 13.03 -7.64 1.42
C ALA A 478 14.10 -7.65 2.52
N GLY A 479 13.66 -7.53 3.78
CA GLY A 479 14.59 -7.35 4.91
C GLY A 479 15.16 -5.93 5.02
N LEU A 480 14.58 -4.97 4.30
CA LEU A 480 14.96 -3.56 4.34
C LEU A 480 14.66 -2.96 5.72
N ALA A 481 15.44 -1.95 6.11
CA ALA A 481 15.12 -1.14 7.28
C ALA A 481 13.85 -0.32 7.05
N CYS A 482 13.10 -0.07 8.12
CA CYS A 482 11.86 0.69 8.11
C CYS A 482 12.10 2.22 8.04
N ASN A 483 11.10 2.95 7.54
CA ASN A 483 11.15 4.39 7.24
C ASN A 483 12.38 4.85 6.43
N THR A 484 12.98 3.96 5.66
CA THR A 484 14.29 4.14 5.03
C THR A 484 14.13 4.32 3.52
N SER A 485 14.74 5.37 2.98
CA SER A 485 14.83 5.60 1.53
C SER A 485 16.04 4.89 0.96
N VAL A 486 15.83 4.12 -0.11
CA VAL A 486 16.83 3.33 -0.84
C VAL A 486 16.70 3.61 -2.34
N VAL A 487 17.79 3.47 -3.09
CA VAL A 487 17.81 3.52 -4.55
C VAL A 487 17.85 2.10 -5.09
N VAL A 488 16.72 1.64 -5.65
CA VAL A 488 16.62 0.31 -6.26
C VAL A 488 16.99 0.37 -7.75
N GLY A 489 17.88 -0.51 -8.19
CA GLY A 489 18.38 -0.57 -9.56
C GLY A 489 18.12 -1.91 -10.22
N ILE A 490 17.77 -1.92 -11.50
CA ILE A 490 17.56 -3.14 -12.29
C ILE A 490 18.44 -3.09 -13.55
N ASP A 491 19.20 -4.15 -13.85
CA ASP A 491 19.72 -4.45 -15.20
C ASP A 491 19.10 -5.72 -15.76
N ALA A 492 19.20 -5.91 -17.08
CA ALA A 492 18.89 -7.15 -17.78
C ALA A 492 20.19 -7.87 -18.15
N TYR A 493 20.17 -9.21 -18.18
CA TYR A 493 21.31 -10.03 -18.58
C TYR A 493 20.90 -11.21 -19.47
N ASP A 494 21.78 -11.60 -20.39
CA ASP A 494 21.59 -12.71 -21.33
C ASP A 494 22.14 -14.04 -20.78
N ALA A 495 22.09 -15.10 -21.59
CA ALA A 495 22.64 -16.41 -21.21
C ALA A 495 24.18 -16.50 -21.26
N ALA A 496 24.87 -15.52 -21.87
CA ALA A 496 26.34 -15.45 -21.94
C ALA A 496 26.94 -14.63 -20.78
N GLY A 497 26.14 -13.84 -20.07
CA GLY A 497 26.52 -12.99 -18.95
C GLY A 497 26.68 -11.51 -19.30
N ASN A 498 26.36 -11.10 -20.53
CA ASN A 498 26.36 -9.70 -20.95
C ASN A 498 25.22 -8.94 -20.23
N ARG A 499 25.46 -7.70 -19.81
CA ARG A 499 24.51 -6.91 -18.99
C ARG A 499 24.17 -5.56 -19.60
N SER A 500 22.90 -5.19 -19.51
CA SER A 500 22.41 -3.85 -19.88
C SER A 500 22.93 -2.77 -18.91
N PRO A 501 22.83 -1.48 -19.28
CA PRO A 501 22.86 -0.40 -18.31
C PRO A 501 21.76 -0.59 -17.24
N LYS A 502 22.08 -0.23 -15.99
CA LYS A 502 21.12 -0.26 -14.87
C LYS A 502 20.18 0.94 -14.92
N VAL A 503 18.91 0.69 -14.66
CA VAL A 503 17.89 1.73 -14.47
C VAL A 503 17.52 1.81 -12.99
N ASN A 504 17.70 3.00 -12.40
CA ASN A 504 17.57 3.22 -10.96
C ASN A 504 16.30 4.04 -10.63
N VAL A 505 15.63 3.67 -9.54
CA VAL A 505 14.43 4.34 -9.01
C VAL A 505 14.58 4.52 -7.50
N ALA A 506 14.29 5.72 -6.99
CA ALA A 506 14.27 5.97 -5.55
C ALA A 506 12.94 5.51 -4.92
N ALA A 507 13.02 4.76 -3.83
CA ALA A 507 11.87 4.23 -3.11
C ALA A 507 12.10 4.25 -1.59
N THR A 508 11.03 4.15 -0.80
CA THR A 508 11.07 4.33 0.67
C THR A 508 10.15 3.32 1.32
N THR A 509 10.64 2.59 2.33
CA THR A 509 9.84 1.69 3.18
C THR A 509 8.91 2.49 4.11
N THR A 510 7.84 1.87 4.59
CA THR A 510 6.94 2.49 5.58
C THR A 510 7.53 2.45 7.00
N ALA A 511 6.92 3.16 7.94
CA ALA A 511 7.40 3.30 9.32
C ALA A 511 7.56 1.97 10.08
N CYS A 512 8.38 1.99 11.12
CA CYS A 512 8.75 0.82 11.92
C CYS A 512 7.59 0.26 12.75
N ASN A 513 7.66 -1.04 13.06
CA ASN A 513 6.78 -1.72 14.00
C ASN A 513 7.52 -1.90 15.33
N ASP A 514 6.91 -1.41 16.40
CA ASP A 514 7.23 -1.67 17.80
C ASP A 514 5.89 -1.78 18.54
N SER A 515 5.79 -2.68 19.52
CA SER A 515 4.54 -3.30 19.97
C SER A 515 4.40 -3.48 21.49
N GLN A 516 5.35 -2.96 22.28
CA GLN A 516 5.29 -3.06 23.75
C GLN A 516 4.76 -1.74 24.36
N PRO A 517 3.71 -1.77 25.21
CA PRO A 517 3.15 -0.55 25.79
C PRO A 517 3.87 -0.06 27.07
N PRO A 518 3.91 1.28 27.28
CA PRO A 518 4.31 1.90 28.55
C PRO A 518 3.50 1.44 29.77
N THR A 519 4.06 1.67 30.97
CA THR A 519 3.37 1.41 32.24
C THR A 519 2.26 2.43 32.56
N THR A 520 1.21 2.00 33.26
CA THR A 520 0.02 2.81 33.59
C THR A 520 0.34 3.95 34.58
N PRO A 521 -0.03 5.22 34.28
CA PRO A 521 0.12 6.34 35.22
C PRO A 521 -0.55 6.10 36.58
N ALA A 522 0.13 6.46 37.66
CA ALA A 522 -0.36 6.25 39.03
C ALA A 522 -0.73 7.56 39.75
N GLN A 523 -1.44 7.43 40.87
CA GLN A 523 -1.83 8.52 41.79
C GLN A 523 -2.50 9.76 41.14
N LEU A 524 -3.41 9.55 40.18
CA LEU A 524 -4.24 10.64 39.62
C LEU A 524 -5.07 11.35 40.71
N THR A 525 -4.94 12.68 40.80
CA THR A 525 -5.63 13.57 41.74
C THR A 525 -6.19 14.81 41.04
N ILE A 526 -7.18 15.48 41.66
CA ILE A 526 -8.02 16.52 41.04
C ILE A 526 -8.21 17.71 42.01
N SER A 527 -8.10 18.95 41.54
CA SER A 527 -8.21 20.17 42.38
C SER A 527 -8.66 21.43 41.63
N GLY A 528 -9.05 22.50 42.34
CA GLY A 528 -9.19 23.85 41.77
C GLY A 528 -10.40 24.10 40.85
N ALA A 529 -11.59 23.63 41.24
CA ALA A 529 -12.80 23.74 40.41
C ALA A 529 -13.40 25.16 40.30
N THR A 530 -13.89 25.49 39.10
CA THR A 530 -14.56 26.77 38.75
C THR A 530 -15.83 26.52 37.92
N THR A 531 -16.45 27.57 37.37
CA THR A 531 -17.56 27.44 36.41
C THR A 531 -17.14 26.81 35.08
N SER A 532 -15.84 26.70 34.78
CA SER A 532 -15.36 26.21 33.48
C SER A 532 -14.02 25.45 33.51
N GLY A 533 -13.56 24.93 34.65
CA GLY A 533 -12.28 24.21 34.70
C GLY A 533 -11.90 23.63 36.06
N PHE A 534 -10.88 22.75 36.06
CA PHE A 534 -10.18 22.18 37.23
C PHE A 534 -8.86 21.50 36.80
N THR A 535 -7.96 21.17 37.72
CA THR A 535 -6.60 20.67 37.45
C THR A 535 -6.40 19.21 37.84
N LEU A 536 -5.63 18.47 37.03
CA LEU A 536 -5.24 17.06 37.21
C LEU A 536 -3.74 16.93 37.51
N ASN A 537 -3.34 15.97 38.34
CA ASN A 537 -1.93 15.66 38.64
C ASN A 537 -1.72 14.14 38.83
N TRP A 538 -0.59 13.57 38.37
CA TRP A 538 -0.26 12.14 38.46
C TRP A 538 1.27 11.90 38.57
N THR A 539 1.70 10.63 38.69
CA THR A 539 3.13 10.24 38.69
C THR A 539 3.59 9.64 37.35
N PRO A 540 4.87 9.79 36.96
CA PRO A 540 5.39 9.31 35.66
C PRO A 540 5.28 7.80 35.41
N SER A 541 5.31 7.45 34.12
CA SER A 541 5.38 6.09 33.57
C SER A 541 6.79 5.75 33.03
N SER A 542 6.96 4.49 32.62
CA SER A 542 8.20 3.91 32.08
C SER A 542 7.92 2.98 30.90
N ASP A 543 8.91 2.78 30.04
CA ASP A 543 8.82 1.98 28.80
C ASP A 543 10.21 1.47 28.34
N ASN A 544 10.27 0.51 27.40
CA ASN A 544 11.51 -0.03 26.83
C ASN A 544 12.11 0.79 25.66
N GLN A 545 11.29 1.46 24.85
CA GLN A 545 11.75 2.32 23.73
C GLN A 545 11.61 3.81 24.07
N GLY A 546 10.67 4.15 24.96
CA GLY A 546 10.63 5.42 25.68
C GLY A 546 9.25 6.09 25.67
N VAL A 547 8.80 6.55 26.84
CA VAL A 547 7.53 7.27 26.98
C VAL A 547 7.61 8.63 26.28
N GLN A 548 6.85 8.77 25.19
CA GLN A 548 6.76 9.98 24.39
C GLN A 548 5.82 11.03 25.01
N GLY A 549 4.86 10.61 25.82
CA GLY A 549 4.04 11.51 26.63
C GLY A 549 2.87 10.84 27.36
N TYR A 550 2.01 11.67 27.93
CA TYR A 550 0.75 11.30 28.55
C TYR A 550 -0.40 11.86 27.75
N ASP A 551 -1.37 11.02 27.42
CA ASP A 551 -2.64 11.45 26.87
C ASP A 551 -3.63 11.66 28.03
N VAL A 552 -4.20 12.86 28.08
CA VAL A 552 -5.17 13.28 29.11
C VAL A 552 -6.57 13.23 28.51
N PHE A 553 -7.52 12.71 29.27
CA PHE A 553 -8.87 12.39 28.83
C PHE A 553 -9.94 13.09 29.69
N VAL A 554 -11.05 13.44 29.04
CA VAL A 554 -12.30 13.93 29.62
C VAL A 554 -13.44 13.17 28.94
N ASP A 555 -14.33 12.57 29.74
CA ASP A 555 -15.39 11.65 29.31
C ASP A 555 -14.90 10.61 28.29
N GLY A 556 -13.76 9.99 28.61
CA GLY A 556 -13.10 8.97 27.78
C GLY A 556 -12.42 9.51 26.51
N SER A 557 -12.61 10.78 26.16
CA SER A 557 -12.08 11.44 24.96
C SER A 557 -10.77 12.18 25.24
N LYS A 558 -9.77 12.01 24.38
CA LYS A 558 -8.45 12.65 24.55
C LYS A 558 -8.56 14.16 24.32
N VAL A 559 -8.23 14.96 25.34
CA VAL A 559 -8.24 16.43 25.27
C VAL A 559 -6.86 17.03 25.10
N ALA A 560 -5.79 16.32 25.47
CA ALA A 560 -4.42 16.77 25.30
C ALA A 560 -3.43 15.59 25.22
N SER A 561 -2.26 15.86 24.62
CA SER A 561 -1.01 15.15 24.95
C SER A 561 -0.12 16.12 25.72
N VAL A 562 0.47 15.69 26.83
CA VAL A 562 1.44 16.46 27.60
C VAL A 562 2.66 15.62 27.96
N VAL A 563 3.84 16.25 28.02
CA VAL A 563 5.06 15.63 28.54
C VAL A 563 5.24 15.86 30.05
N ALA A 564 4.49 16.79 30.63
CA ALA A 564 4.39 17.02 32.07
C ALA A 564 3.40 16.04 32.72
N THR A 565 3.45 15.89 34.05
CA THR A 565 2.53 15.05 34.82
C THR A 565 1.43 15.84 35.57
N GLU A 566 1.11 17.03 35.05
CA GLU A 566 0.01 17.89 35.48
C GLU A 566 -0.73 18.44 34.26
N PHE A 567 -2.03 18.74 34.39
CA PHE A 567 -2.79 19.41 33.34
C PHE A 567 -4.04 20.14 33.87
N THR A 568 -4.19 21.42 33.51
CA THR A 568 -5.36 22.23 33.87
C THR A 568 -6.41 22.19 32.77
N LEU A 569 -7.55 21.57 33.06
CA LEU A 569 -8.74 21.62 32.21
C LEU A 569 -9.42 22.99 32.34
N SER A 570 -9.79 23.56 31.20
CA SER A 570 -10.50 24.83 31.09
C SER A 570 -11.48 24.79 29.92
N ASN A 571 -12.41 25.76 29.84
CA ASN A 571 -13.54 25.78 28.91
C ASN A 571 -14.51 24.60 29.04
N LEU A 572 -14.53 23.94 30.20
CA LEU A 572 -15.55 22.96 30.56
C LEU A 572 -16.91 23.66 30.69
N ALA A 573 -18.00 22.90 30.48
CA ALA A 573 -19.34 23.40 30.74
C ALA A 573 -19.58 23.52 32.25
N CYS A 574 -20.37 24.52 32.62
CA CYS A 574 -20.76 24.81 34.00
C CYS A 574 -21.68 23.75 34.62
N GLY A 575 -21.55 23.53 35.93
CA GLY A 575 -22.40 22.62 36.72
C GLY A 575 -22.29 21.14 36.31
N THR A 576 -21.24 20.76 35.61
CA THR A 576 -21.12 19.47 34.92
C THR A 576 -20.01 18.61 35.53
N SER A 577 -20.27 17.32 35.69
CA SER A 577 -19.31 16.32 36.17
C SER A 577 -18.69 15.57 35.00
N TYR A 578 -17.38 15.34 35.07
CA TYR A 578 -16.53 14.84 33.99
C TYR A 578 -15.70 13.63 34.45
N GLN A 579 -15.75 12.54 33.70
CA GLN A 579 -14.91 11.36 33.90
C GLN A 579 -13.54 11.56 33.26
N VAL A 580 -12.56 11.95 34.08
CA VAL A 580 -11.21 12.25 33.62
C VAL A 580 -10.32 11.01 33.65
N GLY A 581 -9.26 11.00 32.86
CA GLY A 581 -8.24 9.97 32.93
C GLY A 581 -6.94 10.32 32.25
N VAL A 582 -5.93 9.46 32.43
CA VAL A 582 -4.59 9.62 31.86
C VAL A 582 -4.04 8.25 31.48
N GLU A 583 -3.42 8.13 30.29
CA GLU A 583 -2.61 6.98 29.87
C GLU A 583 -1.28 7.47 29.28
N ALA A 584 -0.24 6.65 29.30
CA ALA A 584 1.06 6.94 28.72
C ALA A 584 1.21 6.29 27.34
N PHE A 585 1.96 6.92 26.43
CA PHE A 585 2.25 6.41 25.09
C PHE A 585 3.72 6.60 24.71
N ASP A 586 4.22 5.79 23.78
CA ASP A 586 5.59 5.79 23.28
C ASP A 586 5.72 6.41 21.87
N GLY A 587 6.91 6.30 21.26
CA GLY A 587 7.18 6.79 19.91
C GLY A 587 6.62 5.92 18.77
N ALA A 588 6.15 4.71 19.06
CA ALA A 588 5.56 3.77 18.10
C ALA A 588 4.03 3.80 18.07
N GLY A 589 3.41 4.30 19.15
CA GLY A 589 1.96 4.42 19.33
C GLY A 589 1.37 3.41 20.32
N ASN A 590 2.19 2.61 21.01
CA ASN A 590 1.67 1.71 22.06
C ASN A 590 1.24 2.52 23.29
N ARG A 591 0.30 1.95 24.05
CA ARG A 591 -0.46 2.68 25.08
C ARG A 591 -0.59 1.88 26.35
N SER A 592 -0.31 2.53 27.47
CA SER A 592 -0.55 1.96 28.80
C SER A 592 -2.04 1.72 29.04
N GLY A 593 -2.35 1.01 30.12
CA GLY A 593 -3.69 1.11 30.72
C GLY A 593 -4.01 2.56 31.13
N ARG A 594 -5.29 2.93 31.12
CA ARG A 594 -5.74 4.27 31.52
C ARG A 594 -6.09 4.32 33.00
N ARG A 595 -5.58 5.32 33.71
CA ARG A 595 -5.99 5.65 35.08
C ARG A 595 -7.10 6.70 35.05
N THR A 596 -8.20 6.49 35.79
CA THR A 596 -9.38 7.38 35.77
C THR A 596 -9.69 8.02 37.12
N GLY A 597 -10.57 9.04 37.10
CA GLY A 597 -11.14 9.77 38.23
C GLY A 597 -12.32 10.66 37.79
N THR A 598 -12.90 11.46 38.68
CA THR A 598 -14.07 12.31 38.35
C THR A 598 -13.93 13.72 38.95
N GLY A 599 -14.17 14.77 38.16
CA GLY A 599 -14.15 16.18 38.62
C GLY A 599 -15.34 16.98 38.10
N THR A 600 -15.72 18.06 38.79
CA THR A 600 -17.01 18.75 38.58
C THR A 600 -16.88 20.28 38.63
N THR A 601 -17.63 20.99 37.78
CA THR A 601 -17.67 22.47 37.68
C THR A 601 -18.94 23.08 38.34
N THR A 602 -19.05 24.42 38.40
CA THR A 602 -20.20 25.15 39.01
C THR A 602 -21.12 25.84 37.97
N PRO A 603 -22.45 26.09 38.22
CA PRO A 603 -23.49 26.27 37.16
C PRO A 603 -23.70 27.68 36.52
N CYS A 604 -24.62 27.79 35.53
CA CYS A 604 -24.93 28.99 34.67
C CYS A 604 -26.41 29.49 34.68
N THR A 605 -26.73 30.62 34.02
CA THR A 605 -28.09 31.23 33.84
C THR A 605 -28.27 32.04 32.51
N GLN A 606 -29.53 32.32 32.04
CA GLN A 606 -30.04 33.18 30.90
C GLN A 606 -30.79 32.44 29.70
N PRO A 607 -31.58 33.13 28.81
CA PRO A 607 -32.79 32.61 28.11
C PRO A 607 -32.64 32.18 26.61
N PRO A 608 -33.70 31.67 25.91
CA PRO A 608 -33.57 30.85 24.68
C PRO A 608 -33.65 31.59 23.32
N PRO A 609 -33.30 30.91 22.19
CA PRO A 609 -33.01 31.55 20.90
C PRO A 609 -34.22 31.83 20.00
N THR A 610 -34.11 32.86 19.14
CA THR A 610 -35.07 33.19 18.07
C THR A 610 -34.60 32.68 16.71
N SER A 611 -35.44 31.91 16.01
CA SER A 611 -35.26 31.48 14.61
C SER A 611 -33.90 30.86 14.26
N GLY A 612 -33.61 29.67 14.79
CA GLY A 612 -32.45 28.86 14.41
C GLY A 612 -32.68 27.36 14.57
N THR A 613 -31.80 26.56 13.97
CA THR A 613 -31.75 25.09 14.13
C THR A 613 -31.55 24.75 15.61
N ALA A 614 -32.51 24.03 16.20
CA ALA A 614 -32.33 23.46 17.52
C ALA A 614 -31.41 22.24 17.44
N TYR A 615 -30.62 21.97 18.46
CA TYR A 615 -29.65 20.88 18.49
C TYR A 615 -29.84 19.99 19.72
N VAL A 616 -29.81 18.68 19.47
CA VAL A 616 -29.97 17.60 20.45
C VAL A 616 -28.70 16.76 20.46
N SER A 617 -28.26 16.32 21.64
CA SER A 617 -27.07 15.49 21.84
C SER A 617 -27.27 14.53 23.01
N PRO A 618 -26.76 13.28 22.98
CA PRO A 618 -26.89 12.37 24.12
C PRO A 618 -26.16 12.90 25.36
N ASN A 619 -25.10 13.68 25.13
CA ASN A 619 -24.31 14.39 26.15
C ASN A 619 -24.86 15.80 26.45
N GLY A 620 -26.00 16.16 25.86
CA GLY A 620 -26.69 17.43 26.14
C GLY A 620 -27.36 17.44 27.51
N SER A 621 -27.98 18.57 27.84
CA SER A 621 -28.78 18.76 29.05
C SER A 621 -30.04 19.53 28.72
N ASP A 622 -31.19 19.14 29.25
CA ASP A 622 -32.46 19.83 28.98
C ASP A 622 -32.57 21.21 29.66
N ALA A 623 -31.63 21.53 30.55
CA ALA A 623 -31.43 22.90 31.04
C ALA A 623 -30.81 23.83 29.98
N ASN A 624 -30.21 23.28 28.91
CA ASN A 624 -29.55 24.06 27.87
C ASN A 624 -30.57 24.77 26.94
N LEU A 625 -30.01 25.61 26.05
CA LEU A 625 -30.76 26.42 25.09
C LEU A 625 -31.10 25.69 23.77
N CYS A 626 -30.72 24.41 23.68
CA CYS A 626 -30.81 23.57 22.49
C CYS A 626 -30.09 24.18 21.27
N THR A 627 -28.90 24.73 21.44
CA THR A 627 -28.04 25.19 20.32
C THR A 627 -26.90 24.21 20.09
N ILE A 628 -26.21 24.27 18.95
CA ILE A 628 -25.08 23.35 18.67
C ILE A 628 -23.94 23.45 19.71
N ALA A 629 -23.77 24.61 20.35
CA ALA A 629 -22.81 24.81 21.44
C ALA A 629 -23.34 24.45 22.84
N LEU A 630 -24.66 24.50 23.04
CA LEU A 630 -25.33 24.11 24.29
C LEU A 630 -26.56 23.23 23.94
N PRO A 631 -26.33 21.94 23.62
CA PRO A 631 -27.36 21.07 23.05
C PRO A 631 -28.29 20.51 24.13
N CYS A 632 -29.54 20.27 23.78
CA CYS A 632 -30.51 19.62 24.67
C CYS A 632 -30.36 18.10 24.67
N LYS A 633 -30.88 17.43 25.69
CA LYS A 633 -30.75 15.97 25.85
C LYS A 633 -31.93 15.21 25.23
N SER A 634 -33.15 15.73 25.36
CA SER A 634 -34.35 15.06 24.86
C SER A 634 -34.94 15.69 23.60
N PHE A 635 -35.58 14.85 22.80
CA PHE A 635 -36.31 15.23 21.60
C PHE A 635 -37.52 16.08 21.98
N ASN A 636 -38.17 15.78 23.12
CA ASN A 636 -39.22 16.60 23.73
C ASN A 636 -38.76 18.04 24.01
N ARG A 637 -37.56 18.20 24.57
CA ARG A 637 -37.03 19.52 24.92
C ARG A 637 -36.70 20.33 23.67
N ALA A 638 -36.11 19.73 22.64
CA ALA A 638 -35.94 20.42 21.37
C ALA A 638 -37.28 20.74 20.68
N TYR A 639 -38.24 19.81 20.70
CA TYR A 639 -39.62 20.06 20.24
C TYR A 639 -40.28 21.25 20.96
N SER A 640 -39.94 21.45 22.24
CA SER A 640 -40.47 22.56 23.06
C SER A 640 -39.97 23.95 22.64
N VAL A 641 -38.77 24.06 22.07
CA VAL A 641 -38.17 25.35 21.65
C VAL A 641 -38.19 25.55 20.13
N ALA A 642 -38.21 24.47 19.36
CA ALA A 642 -38.26 24.50 17.90
C ALA A 642 -39.62 25.03 17.43
N GLN A 643 -39.60 26.03 16.55
CA GLN A 643 -40.80 26.53 15.86
C GLN A 643 -41.29 25.51 14.82
N PRO A 644 -42.57 25.55 14.40
CA PRO A 644 -43.03 24.75 13.26
C PRO A 644 -42.16 24.95 12.02
N GLY A 645 -41.85 23.87 11.29
CA GLY A 645 -40.93 23.89 10.15
C GLY A 645 -39.44 23.99 10.49
N ALA A 646 -39.06 24.16 11.76
CA ALA A 646 -37.66 24.17 12.14
C ALA A 646 -37.06 22.75 12.06
N THR A 647 -35.81 22.68 11.62
CA THR A 647 -35.00 21.46 11.76
C THR A 647 -34.43 21.38 13.17
N VAL A 648 -34.51 20.20 13.76
CA VAL A 648 -33.73 19.79 14.94
C VAL A 648 -32.59 18.92 14.44
N SER A 649 -31.36 19.37 14.59
CA SER A 649 -30.18 18.53 14.36
C SER A 649 -30.01 17.59 15.56
N VAL A 650 -30.13 16.29 15.32
CA VAL A 650 -29.89 15.25 16.33
C VAL A 650 -28.47 14.74 16.13
N ALA A 651 -27.61 14.95 17.13
CA ALA A 651 -26.26 14.39 17.10
C ALA A 651 -26.31 12.86 17.15
N ALA A 652 -25.38 12.24 16.44
CA ALA A 652 -25.09 10.82 16.55
C ALA A 652 -24.80 10.39 18.01
N GLY A 653 -25.00 9.11 18.31
CA GLY A 653 -24.77 8.49 19.61
C GLY A 653 -26.05 8.12 20.36
N THR A 654 -25.88 7.70 21.62
CA THR A 654 -26.88 6.90 22.35
C THR A 654 -27.66 7.71 23.39
N TYR A 655 -28.96 7.86 23.14
CA TYR A 655 -29.95 8.46 24.02
C TYR A 655 -30.65 7.39 24.85
N THR A 656 -31.18 7.76 26.02
CA THR A 656 -32.26 6.99 26.66
C THR A 656 -33.55 7.11 25.85
N GLY A 657 -34.57 6.28 26.14
CA GLY A 657 -35.91 6.36 25.56
C GLY A 657 -36.45 7.80 25.45
N GLN A 658 -37.17 8.08 24.35
CA GLN A 658 -37.59 9.41 23.95
C GLN A 658 -39.10 9.46 23.72
N ASP A 659 -39.81 10.30 24.48
CA ASP A 659 -41.23 10.59 24.24
C ASP A 659 -41.37 12.03 23.71
N ILE A 660 -41.94 12.22 22.52
CA ILE A 660 -42.26 13.55 21.97
C ILE A 660 -43.72 13.88 22.31
N LEU A 661 -43.90 14.65 23.38
CA LEU A 661 -45.20 14.95 23.96
C LEU A 661 -46.00 15.98 23.16
N TRP A 662 -47.33 15.82 23.15
CA TRP A 662 -48.28 16.71 22.47
C TRP A 662 -48.15 18.17 22.91
N ARG A 663 -48.32 19.09 21.96
CA ARG A 663 -48.32 20.55 22.17
C ARG A 663 -49.39 21.19 21.28
N SER A 664 -50.16 22.11 21.84
CA SER A 664 -51.22 22.82 21.11
C SER A 664 -50.68 23.64 19.93
N GLY A 665 -51.48 23.74 18.86
CA GLY A 665 -51.17 24.56 17.68
C GLY A 665 -50.14 23.96 16.72
N ARG A 666 -49.91 22.64 16.77
CA ARG A 666 -48.92 21.94 15.92
C ARG A 666 -49.54 21.14 14.77
N ASP A 667 -50.86 20.94 14.77
CA ASP A 667 -51.56 19.99 13.89
C ASP A 667 -51.66 20.42 12.41
N SER A 668 -51.48 21.72 12.12
CA SER A 668 -51.62 22.31 10.78
C SER A 668 -50.38 23.10 10.31
N GLY A 669 -49.27 23.02 11.04
CA GLY A 669 -48.00 23.65 10.67
C GLY A 669 -47.07 22.71 9.89
N ALA A 670 -46.00 23.27 9.32
CA ALA A 670 -44.89 22.45 8.81
C ALA A 670 -44.26 21.64 9.96
N PRO A 671 -43.86 20.37 9.73
CA PRO A 671 -43.38 19.50 10.80
C PRO A 671 -42.05 20.00 11.37
N VAL A 672 -41.80 19.69 12.65
CA VAL A 672 -40.45 19.80 13.23
C VAL A 672 -39.64 18.60 12.76
N VAL A 673 -38.53 18.87 12.09
CA VAL A 673 -37.74 17.85 11.37
C VAL A 673 -36.53 17.44 12.21
N PHE A 674 -36.63 16.32 12.91
CA PHE A 674 -35.52 15.67 13.63
C PHE A 674 -34.62 14.98 12.61
N ARG A 675 -33.58 15.67 12.16
CA ARG A 675 -32.61 15.16 11.19
C ARG A 675 -31.35 14.71 11.92
N PRO A 676 -30.94 13.43 11.81
CA PRO A 676 -29.70 12.96 12.40
C PRO A 676 -28.50 13.53 11.64
N THR A 677 -27.41 13.80 12.34
CA THR A 677 -26.11 14.17 11.74
C THR A 677 -25.16 12.99 11.60
N GLY A 678 -25.66 11.77 11.85
CA GLY A 678 -24.96 10.49 11.90
C GLY A 678 -25.77 9.49 12.75
N PRO A 679 -25.31 8.23 12.92
CA PRO A 679 -26.11 7.19 13.58
C PRO A 679 -26.54 7.52 15.02
N VAL A 680 -27.85 7.49 15.28
CA VAL A 680 -28.49 7.78 16.56
C VAL A 680 -29.07 6.50 17.15
N THR A 681 -28.72 6.16 18.40
CA THR A 681 -29.34 5.03 19.10
C THR A 681 -30.27 5.53 20.21
N ILE A 682 -31.47 4.98 20.35
CA ILE A 682 -32.41 5.25 21.44
C ILE A 682 -32.57 3.95 22.25
N GLN A 683 -32.02 3.94 23.46
CA GLN A 683 -32.11 2.82 24.40
C GLN A 683 -33.46 2.83 25.12
N GLY A 684 -34.37 1.99 24.65
CA GLY A 684 -35.79 1.96 25.03
C GLY A 684 -36.70 2.40 23.89
N THR A 685 -37.93 2.79 24.23
CA THR A 685 -38.97 3.17 23.26
C THR A 685 -38.73 4.58 22.68
N LEU A 686 -39.11 4.79 21.40
CA LEU A 686 -39.38 6.10 20.81
C LEU A 686 -40.89 6.29 20.65
N ARG A 687 -41.50 7.20 21.41
CA ARG A 687 -42.94 7.49 21.33
C ARG A 687 -43.21 8.86 20.72
N VAL A 688 -44.09 8.91 19.73
CA VAL A 688 -44.52 10.15 19.07
C VAL A 688 -46.00 10.38 19.36
N TYR A 689 -46.28 11.24 20.36
CA TYR A 689 -47.63 11.68 20.75
C TYR A 689 -48.03 13.01 20.08
N ALA A 690 -47.07 13.70 19.45
CA ALA A 690 -47.28 15.01 18.86
C ALA A 690 -47.51 14.94 17.34
N SER A 691 -48.48 15.73 16.86
CA SER A 691 -48.65 16.04 15.44
C SER A 691 -47.51 16.89 14.90
N GLY A 692 -47.25 16.83 13.58
CA GLY A 692 -46.25 17.67 12.93
C GLY A 692 -44.82 17.30 13.32
N VAL A 693 -44.50 16.00 13.32
CA VAL A 693 -43.18 15.45 13.67
C VAL A 693 -42.64 14.65 12.49
N HIS A 694 -41.42 14.96 12.06
CA HIS A 694 -40.69 14.18 11.06
C HIS A 694 -39.37 13.70 11.68
N ILE A 695 -39.26 12.40 11.94
CA ILE A 695 -37.99 11.74 12.25
C ILE A 695 -37.33 11.41 10.91
N ALA A 696 -36.50 12.33 10.43
CA ALA A 696 -36.01 12.41 9.05
C ALA A 696 -34.65 11.74 8.90
N GLY A 697 -34.62 10.43 9.10
CA GLY A 697 -33.44 9.62 8.96
C GLY A 697 -33.10 9.27 7.50
N GLN A 698 -32.14 8.36 7.36
CA GLN A 698 -31.68 7.76 6.12
C GLN A 698 -31.43 6.27 6.35
N ALA A 699 -31.70 5.44 5.36
CA ALA A 699 -31.12 4.09 5.27
C ALA A 699 -30.19 4.01 4.06
N THR A 700 -29.19 3.12 4.12
CA THR A 700 -28.32 2.82 2.98
C THR A 700 -28.13 1.30 2.84
N GLY A 701 -27.94 0.84 1.60
CA GLY A 701 -28.06 -0.57 1.21
C GLY A 701 -29.46 -0.90 0.67
N SER A 702 -29.53 -1.86 -0.27
CA SER A 702 -30.80 -2.28 -0.87
C SER A 702 -31.74 -2.87 0.17
N VAL A 703 -33.04 -2.65 -0.01
CA VAL A 703 -34.07 -3.25 0.84
C VAL A 703 -34.05 -4.78 0.75
N THR A 704 -33.68 -5.37 -0.40
CA THR A 704 -33.62 -6.82 -0.61
C THR A 704 -32.53 -7.48 0.24
N ASN A 705 -31.34 -6.88 0.31
CA ASN A 705 -30.25 -7.31 1.21
C ASN A 705 -30.37 -6.66 2.60
N TRP A 706 -31.53 -6.81 3.24
CA TRP A 706 -31.93 -6.06 4.43
C TRP A 706 -30.96 -6.14 5.61
N ARG A 707 -30.38 -7.32 5.88
CA ARG A 707 -29.41 -7.52 6.99
C ARG A 707 -28.19 -6.59 6.88
N SER A 708 -27.77 -6.29 5.64
CA SER A 708 -26.64 -5.40 5.35
C SER A 708 -26.98 -3.91 5.42
N ARG A 709 -28.27 -3.55 5.52
CA ARG A 709 -28.69 -2.15 5.56
C ARG A 709 -28.27 -1.47 6.85
N THR A 710 -27.84 -0.23 6.72
CA THR A 710 -27.56 0.63 7.87
C THR A 710 -28.57 1.76 7.92
N TYR A 711 -29.07 2.04 9.12
CA TYR A 711 -30.11 3.03 9.38
C TYR A 711 -29.55 4.13 10.29
N SER A 712 -29.97 5.37 10.05
CA SER A 712 -29.48 6.53 10.78
C SER A 712 -30.05 6.68 12.20
N PHE A 713 -31.17 6.01 12.47
CA PHE A 713 -31.70 5.80 13.81
C PHE A 713 -31.76 4.31 14.12
N THR A 714 -31.52 3.93 15.36
CA THR A 714 -31.75 2.59 15.91
C THR A 714 -32.47 2.72 17.24
N VAL A 715 -33.62 2.08 17.41
CA VAL A 715 -34.44 2.13 18.62
C VAL A 715 -34.45 0.74 19.22
N THR A 716 -33.80 0.56 20.37
CA THR A 716 -33.59 -0.79 20.95
C THR A 716 -34.85 -1.38 21.59
N GLY A 717 -35.85 -0.53 21.82
CA GLY A 717 -37.23 -0.94 22.07
C GLY A 717 -38.11 -0.65 20.86
N ASP A 718 -39.35 -0.29 21.13
CA ASP A 718 -40.38 -0.08 20.12
C ASP A 718 -40.39 1.36 19.59
N THR A 719 -40.77 1.56 18.33
CA THR A 719 -41.12 2.88 17.78
C THR A 719 -42.64 2.96 17.63
N ALA A 720 -43.27 3.93 18.29
CA ALA A 720 -44.71 3.97 18.46
C ALA A 720 -45.29 5.38 18.20
N VAL A 721 -46.07 5.53 17.13
CA VAL A 721 -46.86 6.74 16.87
C VAL A 721 -48.20 6.59 17.58
N LEU A 722 -48.34 7.22 18.74
CA LEU A 722 -49.36 6.89 19.74
C LEU A 722 -50.38 8.01 19.91
N GLY A 723 -51.63 7.71 19.56
CA GLY A 723 -52.78 8.29 20.22
C GLY A 723 -53.27 7.33 21.31
N ASP A 724 -52.85 7.55 22.55
CA ASP A 724 -53.15 6.68 23.71
C ASP A 724 -54.59 6.78 24.23
N SER A 725 -55.38 7.70 23.67
CA SER A 725 -56.69 8.09 24.19
C SER A 725 -57.52 8.75 23.10
N ALA A 726 -58.85 8.72 23.25
CA ALA A 726 -59.83 9.29 22.32
C ALA A 726 -59.70 10.81 22.05
N ALA A 727 -58.81 11.50 22.76
CA ALA A 727 -58.51 12.92 22.61
C ALA A 727 -57.13 13.20 21.96
N GLN A 728 -56.28 12.17 21.82
CA GLN A 728 -54.95 12.28 21.22
C GLN A 728 -54.93 11.55 19.87
N HIS A 729 -54.80 12.30 18.78
CA HIS A 729 -54.65 11.77 17.42
C HIS A 729 -53.46 12.46 16.76
N PRO A 730 -52.24 11.87 16.80
CA PRO A 730 -51.09 12.43 16.10
C PRO A 730 -51.36 12.53 14.60
N LYS A 731 -51.11 13.71 14.01
CA LYS A 731 -51.33 13.95 12.58
C LYS A 731 -50.06 14.36 11.87
N ASN A 732 -49.94 13.97 10.60
CA ASN A 732 -48.86 14.37 9.70
C ASN A 732 -47.49 13.99 10.32
N VAL A 733 -47.32 12.69 10.55
CA VAL A 733 -46.12 12.10 11.16
C VAL A 733 -45.34 11.36 10.09
N THR A 734 -44.03 11.58 10.02
CA THR A 734 -43.13 10.87 9.11
C THR A 734 -41.99 10.24 9.89
N LEU A 735 -41.78 8.95 9.68
CA LEU A 735 -40.66 8.17 10.21
C LEU A 735 -39.87 7.64 9.01
N GLU A 736 -38.62 8.08 8.89
CA GLU A 736 -37.72 7.68 7.81
C GLU A 736 -36.38 7.19 8.38
N GLY A 737 -35.82 6.10 7.85
CA GLY A 737 -34.44 5.67 8.15
C GLY A 737 -34.17 5.22 9.58
N ILE A 738 -35.06 4.38 10.14
CA ILE A 738 -35.01 3.88 11.52
C ILE A 738 -34.99 2.34 11.55
N ASP A 739 -34.06 1.77 12.30
CA ASP A 739 -34.05 0.38 12.75
C ASP A 739 -34.77 0.30 14.11
N THR A 740 -35.74 -0.59 14.30
CA THR A 740 -36.49 -0.70 15.57
C THR A 740 -36.99 -2.11 15.86
N GLY A 741 -37.00 -2.47 17.14
CA GLY A 741 -37.45 -3.81 17.56
C GLY A 741 -38.94 -4.11 17.32
N ALA A 742 -39.77 -3.09 17.15
CA ALA A 742 -41.18 -3.17 16.74
C ALA A 742 -41.69 -1.79 16.28
N LEU A 743 -42.67 -1.74 15.38
CA LEU A 743 -43.26 -0.50 14.87
C LEU A 743 -44.80 -0.48 14.95
N GLY A 744 -45.38 0.53 15.61
CA GLY A 744 -46.84 0.73 15.65
C GLY A 744 -47.30 2.12 15.21
N THR A 745 -48.28 2.18 14.29
CA THR A 745 -48.89 3.45 13.84
C THR A 745 -50.28 3.74 14.45
N TYR A 746 -50.86 2.74 15.12
CA TYR A 746 -52.06 2.83 15.96
C TYR A 746 -53.21 3.69 15.43
N THR A 747 -53.48 4.84 16.06
CA THR A 747 -54.66 5.69 15.84
C THR A 747 -54.35 6.98 15.06
N ALA A 748 -53.15 7.09 14.47
CA ALA A 748 -52.65 8.30 13.81
C ALA A 748 -53.14 8.46 12.35
N GLU A 749 -53.09 9.69 11.85
CA GLU A 749 -53.62 10.09 10.53
C GLU A 749 -52.55 10.79 9.68
N ASN A 750 -52.48 10.46 8.38
CA ASN A 750 -51.40 10.86 7.46
C ASN A 750 -50.03 10.43 8.00
N VAL A 751 -49.77 9.12 8.00
CA VAL A 751 -48.53 8.53 8.52
C VAL A 751 -47.71 7.97 7.36
N ILE A 752 -46.47 8.45 7.24
CA ILE A 752 -45.49 7.92 6.30
C ILE A 752 -44.39 7.22 7.09
N VAL A 753 -44.19 5.95 6.77
CA VAL A 753 -43.18 5.04 7.33
C VAL A 753 -42.31 4.61 6.15
N ARG A 754 -41.02 4.93 6.18
CA ARG A 754 -40.16 4.79 5.00
C ARG A 754 -38.75 4.35 5.36
N ASP A 755 -38.19 3.38 4.65
CA ASP A 755 -36.85 2.86 4.92
C ASP A 755 -36.66 2.51 6.41
N ILE A 756 -37.47 1.56 6.89
CA ILE A 756 -37.50 1.12 8.30
C ILE A 756 -37.10 -0.35 8.40
N ASP A 757 -36.43 -0.75 9.49
CA ASP A 757 -36.35 -2.14 9.92
C ASP A 757 -37.25 -2.35 11.15
N ALA A 758 -38.00 -3.45 11.20
CA ALA A 758 -39.01 -3.72 12.22
C ALA A 758 -38.98 -5.19 12.68
N GLY A 759 -38.05 -5.51 13.57
CA GLY A 759 -37.85 -6.87 14.10
C GLY A 759 -36.80 -6.92 15.22
N PRO A 760 -36.79 -8.01 16.01
CA PRO A 760 -37.34 -8.03 17.36
C PRO A 760 -36.46 -7.37 18.43
N VAL A 761 -37.10 -6.70 19.40
CA VAL A 761 -36.44 -6.15 20.61
C VAL A 761 -35.57 -7.19 21.34
N VAL A 762 -34.25 -7.01 21.36
CA VAL A 762 -33.29 -7.95 21.98
C VAL A 762 -33.10 -7.66 23.48
N GLN A 763 -34.15 -7.77 24.30
CA GLN A 763 -34.04 -7.70 25.77
C GLN A 763 -35.07 -8.57 26.52
N GLY A 764 -34.58 -9.31 27.53
CA GLY A 764 -35.40 -10.03 28.52
C GLY A 764 -36.09 -11.31 28.03
N ALA A 765 -36.20 -12.30 28.91
CA ALA A 765 -36.79 -13.62 28.62
C ALA A 765 -38.34 -13.68 28.74
N ALA A 766 -39.04 -12.59 28.37
CA ALA A 766 -40.49 -12.47 28.47
C ALA A 766 -41.11 -12.24 27.09
N CYS A 767 -42.11 -13.05 26.73
CA CYS A 767 -42.74 -13.05 25.40
C CYS A 767 -43.83 -11.99 25.20
N ASN A 768 -44.06 -11.10 26.17
CA ASN A 768 -45.07 -10.04 26.09
C ASN A 768 -44.52 -8.80 25.37
N ARG A 769 -44.03 -8.98 24.14
CA ARG A 769 -43.42 -7.96 23.29
C ARG A 769 -44.41 -7.49 22.21
N PRO A 770 -44.54 -6.18 21.93
CA PRO A 770 -45.46 -5.69 20.91
C PRO A 770 -44.98 -6.11 19.51
N GLN A 771 -45.94 -6.42 18.64
CA GLN A 771 -45.69 -6.78 17.24
C GLN A 771 -45.81 -5.55 16.32
N PRO A 772 -45.16 -5.53 15.15
CA PRO A 772 -45.40 -4.51 14.14
C PRO A 772 -46.89 -4.42 13.77
N THR A 773 -47.53 -3.27 13.96
CA THR A 773 -49.00 -3.14 13.95
C THR A 773 -49.50 -1.89 13.22
N ILE A 774 -50.40 -2.09 12.24
CA ILE A 774 -51.27 -1.04 11.68
C ILE A 774 -52.70 -1.26 12.20
N GLY A 775 -53.19 -0.32 13.01
CA GLY A 775 -54.51 -0.38 13.65
C GLY A 775 -54.45 -0.43 15.17
N ALA A 776 -55.60 -0.66 15.81
CA ALA A 776 -55.73 -0.70 17.26
C ALA A 776 -54.74 -1.69 17.91
N ASN A 777 -54.16 -1.30 19.04
CA ASN A 777 -53.28 -2.16 19.84
C ASN A 777 -54.09 -3.33 20.42
N ILE A 778 -53.56 -4.55 20.28
CA ILE A 778 -54.21 -5.79 20.76
C ILE A 778 -54.28 -5.86 22.29
N ASP A 779 -53.35 -5.22 23.00
CA ASP A 779 -53.19 -5.31 24.46
C ASP A 779 -53.79 -4.10 25.23
N ALA A 780 -54.40 -3.12 24.54
CA ALA A 780 -54.84 -1.87 25.16
C ALA A 780 -56.30 -1.50 24.82
N GLU A 781 -57.08 -1.12 25.83
CA GLU A 781 -58.51 -0.80 25.77
C GLU A 781 -58.78 0.59 25.14
N VAL A 782 -58.28 0.83 23.92
CA VAL A 782 -58.32 2.13 23.23
C VAL A 782 -59.15 2.05 21.94
N VAL A 783 -60.45 1.79 22.07
CA VAL A 783 -61.41 1.79 20.93
C VAL A 783 -61.93 3.20 20.68
N ALA A 784 -61.07 4.06 20.15
CA ALA A 784 -61.44 5.41 19.69
C ALA A 784 -60.48 5.91 18.60
N GLY A 785 -60.47 5.24 17.45
CA GLY A 785 -59.66 5.65 16.30
C GLY A 785 -59.53 4.53 15.26
N ARG A 786 -59.41 4.92 13.98
CA ARG A 786 -58.89 4.05 12.91
C ARG A 786 -57.78 4.84 12.20
N PRO A 787 -56.62 4.24 11.91
CA PRO A 787 -55.59 4.94 11.16
C PRO A 787 -56.07 5.18 9.72
N ARG A 788 -55.56 6.25 9.10
CA ARG A 788 -55.96 6.68 7.75
C ARG A 788 -54.77 7.22 6.98
N ASN A 789 -54.70 6.90 5.68
CA ASN A 789 -53.61 7.32 4.80
C ASN A 789 -52.25 6.94 5.41
N VAL A 790 -52.01 5.63 5.49
CA VAL A 790 -50.79 5.03 6.06
C VAL A 790 -49.98 4.41 4.94
N THR A 791 -48.76 4.91 4.72
CA THR A 791 -47.83 4.35 3.73
C THR A 791 -46.61 3.76 4.44
N TRP A 792 -46.32 2.50 4.17
CA TRP A 792 -45.11 1.76 4.57
C TRP A 792 -44.31 1.46 3.30
N GLU A 793 -43.14 2.09 3.12
CA GLU A 793 -42.33 2.00 1.91
C GLU A 793 -40.88 1.57 2.21
N ARG A 794 -40.38 0.51 1.54
CA ARG A 794 -39.07 -0.11 1.84
C ARG A 794 -38.88 -0.43 3.33
N VAL A 795 -39.97 -0.93 3.93
CA VAL A 795 -39.97 -1.43 5.31
C VAL A 795 -39.58 -2.89 5.30
N VAL A 796 -38.71 -3.27 6.22
CA VAL A 796 -38.30 -4.64 6.47
C VAL A 796 -38.99 -5.12 7.75
N VAL A 797 -39.53 -6.33 7.76
CA VAL A 797 -40.24 -6.92 8.91
C VAL A 797 -39.77 -8.35 9.13
N HIS A 798 -39.26 -8.66 10.32
CA HIS A 798 -38.62 -9.94 10.61
C HIS A 798 -38.81 -10.44 12.06
N GLY A 799 -38.82 -11.76 12.26
CA GLY A 799 -39.10 -12.40 13.56
C GLY A 799 -37.88 -12.72 14.43
N PHE A 800 -36.65 -12.58 13.90
CA PHE A 800 -35.39 -12.95 14.55
C PHE A 800 -34.41 -11.79 14.50
N ASP A 801 -33.51 -11.69 15.48
CA ASP A 801 -32.40 -10.73 15.47
C ASP A 801 -31.57 -10.86 14.16
N ARG A 802 -30.90 -9.78 13.73
CA ARG A 802 -30.12 -9.76 12.47
C ARG A 802 -29.00 -10.78 12.47
N ASP A 803 -28.35 -10.95 13.62
CA ASP A 803 -27.32 -11.95 13.91
C ASP A 803 -27.91 -13.34 14.27
N GLN A 804 -29.23 -13.50 14.07
CA GLN A 804 -30.00 -14.74 14.22
C GLN A 804 -29.98 -15.37 15.62
N SER A 805 -29.66 -14.60 16.66
CA SER A 805 -29.67 -15.05 18.05
C SER A 805 -31.10 -15.43 18.52
N ALA A 806 -31.21 -16.46 19.37
CA ALA A 806 -32.49 -17.14 19.62
C ALA A 806 -33.47 -16.30 20.48
N VAL A 807 -34.70 -16.15 20.00
CA VAL A 807 -35.85 -15.67 20.79
C VAL A 807 -36.31 -16.79 21.74
N ALA A 808 -36.99 -16.46 22.85
CA ALA A 808 -37.46 -17.46 23.82
C ALA A 808 -38.53 -18.40 23.22
N ALA A 809 -38.54 -19.65 23.71
CA ALA A 809 -39.24 -20.80 23.10
C ALA A 809 -40.73 -20.57 22.79
N ASP A 810 -41.44 -19.89 23.70
CA ASP A 810 -42.90 -19.76 23.73
C ASP A 810 -43.40 -18.42 23.12
N CYS A 811 -42.53 -17.68 22.41
CA CYS A 811 -42.87 -16.35 21.90
C CYS A 811 -43.63 -16.42 20.56
N HIS A 812 -44.95 -16.21 20.60
CA HIS A 812 -45.81 -16.10 19.41
C HIS A 812 -45.73 -14.69 18.77
N THR A 813 -44.51 -14.17 18.55
CA THR A 813 -44.25 -12.85 17.95
C THR A 813 -44.20 -12.94 16.43
N GLY A 814 -45.36 -12.79 15.77
CA GLY A 814 -45.47 -12.81 14.31
C GLY A 814 -45.03 -11.51 13.63
N GLY A 815 -45.14 -11.49 12.30
CA GLY A 815 -44.85 -10.31 11.46
C GLY A 815 -45.90 -9.19 11.58
N LEU A 816 -46.21 -8.52 10.46
CA LEU A 816 -47.09 -7.35 10.48
C LEU A 816 -48.56 -7.71 10.73
N PHE A 817 -49.14 -7.13 11.77
CA PHE A 817 -50.57 -7.21 12.07
C PHE A 817 -51.32 -6.01 11.45
N ILE A 818 -52.34 -6.30 10.64
CA ILE A 818 -53.25 -5.29 10.09
C ILE A 818 -54.62 -5.50 10.74
N VAL A 819 -54.98 -4.65 11.70
CA VAL A 819 -56.15 -4.83 12.58
C VAL A 819 -57.35 -3.98 12.12
N ASN A 820 -57.11 -2.72 11.74
CA ASN A 820 -58.09 -1.83 11.13
C ASN A 820 -57.39 -0.64 10.45
N GLY A 821 -58.05 0.00 9.48
CA GLY A 821 -57.57 1.22 8.85
C GLY A 821 -58.27 1.50 7.52
N TYR A 822 -57.85 2.58 6.86
CA TYR A 822 -58.38 3.00 5.57
C TYR A 822 -57.29 3.71 4.75
N ASP A 823 -57.17 3.38 3.46
CA ASP A 823 -56.07 3.82 2.58
C ASP A 823 -54.68 3.44 3.15
N ILE A 824 -54.36 2.14 3.04
CA ILE A 824 -53.09 1.56 3.49
C ILE A 824 -52.26 1.13 2.29
N LYS A 825 -50.99 1.56 2.21
CA LYS A 825 -50.07 1.22 1.12
C LYS A 825 -48.80 0.60 1.69
N ILE A 826 -48.55 -0.66 1.40
CA ILE A 826 -47.29 -1.37 1.71
C ILE A 826 -46.56 -1.56 0.39
N ARG A 827 -45.34 -1.03 0.23
CA ARG A 827 -44.64 -1.10 -1.05
C ARG A 827 -43.13 -1.18 -0.97
N GLN A 828 -42.53 -1.87 -1.94
CA GLN A 828 -41.08 -2.08 -2.00
C GLN A 828 -40.50 -2.74 -0.73
N SER A 829 -41.31 -3.48 0.04
CA SER A 829 -40.97 -3.94 1.39
C SER A 829 -40.41 -5.37 1.39
N VAL A 830 -39.82 -5.81 2.51
CA VAL A 830 -39.31 -7.18 2.66
C VAL A 830 -39.81 -7.81 3.96
N PHE A 831 -40.43 -8.97 3.85
CA PHE A 831 -40.79 -9.81 4.99
C PHE A 831 -39.92 -11.07 4.94
N SER A 832 -39.10 -11.32 5.96
CA SER A 832 -38.14 -12.45 6.01
C SER A 832 -38.09 -13.02 7.42
N GLU A 833 -38.01 -14.35 7.55
CA GLU A 833 -37.97 -15.06 8.83
C GLU A 833 -39.07 -14.69 9.85
N ASN A 834 -40.27 -14.30 9.44
CA ASN A 834 -41.33 -14.03 10.41
C ASN A 834 -41.82 -15.35 11.04
N LEU A 835 -42.04 -15.35 12.36
CA LEU A 835 -42.64 -16.50 13.03
C LEU A 835 -44.11 -16.60 12.63
N VAL A 836 -44.54 -17.82 12.29
CA VAL A 836 -45.91 -18.15 11.86
C VAL A 836 -46.33 -17.50 10.53
N TYR A 837 -46.43 -16.16 10.42
CA TYR A 837 -46.92 -15.43 9.24
C TYR A 837 -46.12 -14.14 8.97
N ASN A 838 -46.01 -13.73 7.69
CA ASN A 838 -45.39 -12.47 7.29
C ASN A 838 -46.33 -11.27 7.50
N ILE A 839 -47.59 -11.38 7.05
CA ILE A 839 -48.67 -10.42 7.32
C ILE A 839 -49.91 -11.20 7.78
N GLN A 840 -50.46 -10.84 8.94
CA GLN A 840 -51.75 -11.36 9.42
C GLN A 840 -52.79 -10.22 9.44
N VAL A 841 -53.81 -10.35 8.59
CA VAL A 841 -54.95 -9.44 8.53
C VAL A 841 -56.03 -9.94 9.48
N GLN A 842 -56.48 -9.08 10.40
CA GLN A 842 -57.41 -9.41 11.46
C GLN A 842 -58.54 -8.36 11.56
N ASN A 843 -59.54 -8.62 12.39
CA ASN A 843 -60.62 -7.66 12.66
C ASN A 843 -61.13 -7.79 14.11
N TYR A 844 -60.30 -7.39 15.07
CA TYR A 844 -60.68 -7.39 16.50
C TYR A 844 -61.71 -6.30 16.88
N VAL A 845 -61.91 -5.30 16.02
CA VAL A 845 -62.66 -4.07 16.34
C VAL A 845 -63.91 -3.83 15.49
N GLY A 846 -64.38 -4.85 14.75
CA GLY A 846 -65.60 -4.77 13.94
C GLY A 846 -65.52 -3.81 12.75
N SER A 847 -64.32 -3.54 12.24
CA SER A 847 -64.06 -2.66 11.09
C SER A 847 -62.75 -3.08 10.41
N PRO A 848 -62.79 -3.97 9.41
CA PRO A 848 -61.59 -4.49 8.76
C PRO A 848 -60.89 -3.40 7.92
N ALA A 849 -59.64 -3.65 7.52
CA ALA A 849 -58.90 -2.76 6.63
C ALA A 849 -59.46 -2.78 5.18
N GLN A 850 -59.58 -1.59 4.59
CA GLN A 850 -60.17 -1.31 3.28
C GLN A 850 -59.28 -0.32 2.50
N ASP A 851 -59.34 -0.38 1.16
CA ASP A 851 -58.44 0.34 0.25
C ASP A 851 -56.97 0.05 0.60
N VAL A 852 -56.51 -1.17 0.29
CA VAL A 852 -55.18 -1.67 0.68
C VAL A 852 -54.36 -2.09 -0.54
N VAL A 853 -53.16 -1.54 -0.69
CA VAL A 853 -52.21 -1.89 -1.76
C VAL A 853 -50.98 -2.57 -1.15
N ILE A 854 -50.58 -3.72 -1.71
CA ILE A 854 -49.33 -4.43 -1.38
C ILE A 854 -48.56 -4.65 -2.70
N GLU A 855 -47.45 -3.94 -2.89
CA GLU A 855 -46.74 -3.95 -4.18
C GLU A 855 -45.20 -4.03 -4.08
N ASN A 856 -44.55 -4.59 -5.11
CA ASN A 856 -43.08 -4.76 -5.19
C ASN A 856 -42.46 -5.33 -3.90
N THR A 857 -43.14 -6.24 -3.20
CA THR A 857 -42.75 -6.70 -1.86
C THR A 857 -42.22 -8.14 -1.90
N TRP A 858 -41.11 -8.41 -1.20
CA TRP A 858 -40.58 -9.76 -0.99
C TRP A 858 -41.22 -10.41 0.22
N PHE A 859 -41.55 -11.69 0.08
CA PHE A 859 -42.05 -12.55 1.14
C PHE A 859 -41.17 -13.81 1.21
N GLY A 860 -40.09 -13.68 1.98
CA GLY A 860 -39.29 -14.78 2.53
C GLY A 860 -40.13 -15.71 3.40
N CYS A 861 -39.56 -16.83 3.83
CA CYS A 861 -40.40 -17.94 4.30
C CYS A 861 -40.80 -17.73 5.76
N PRO A 862 -42.10 -17.85 6.12
CA PRO A 862 -42.48 -17.95 7.52
C PRO A 862 -41.90 -19.24 8.13
N VAL A 863 -41.37 -19.17 9.34
CA VAL A 863 -40.64 -20.30 9.99
C VAL A 863 -41.30 -20.73 11.31
N PHE A 864 -40.86 -21.88 11.84
CA PHE A 864 -41.25 -22.38 13.16
C PHE A 864 -40.36 -21.80 14.28
N SER A 865 -40.64 -22.18 15.54
CA SER A 865 -40.01 -21.62 16.74
C SER A 865 -38.48 -21.71 16.71
N PRO A 866 -37.75 -20.69 17.26
CA PRO A 866 -36.27 -20.64 17.31
C PRO A 866 -35.58 -21.85 17.95
N ILE A 867 -36.29 -22.78 18.60
CA ILE A 867 -35.71 -23.93 19.32
C ILE A 867 -36.25 -25.29 18.83
N SER A 868 -36.73 -25.37 17.58
CA SER A 868 -37.17 -26.64 16.97
C SER A 868 -36.31 -27.14 15.79
N GLU A 869 -35.02 -26.79 15.73
CA GLU A 869 -34.08 -27.37 14.76
C GLU A 869 -32.68 -27.61 15.32
N THR A 870 -32.21 -28.86 15.28
CA THR A 870 -30.85 -29.24 15.69
C THR A 870 -29.84 -28.73 14.65
N ASN A 871 -28.79 -28.05 15.11
CA ASN A 871 -27.73 -27.41 14.31
C ASN A 871 -28.07 -26.05 13.65
N GLY A 872 -29.18 -25.40 14.01
CA GLY A 872 -29.42 -23.99 13.64
C GLY A 872 -29.76 -23.72 12.17
N VAL A 873 -30.19 -24.75 11.43
CA VAL A 873 -30.93 -24.56 10.16
C VAL A 873 -32.33 -24.01 10.48
N LYS A 874 -32.99 -23.40 9.50
CA LYS A 874 -34.36 -22.87 9.61
C LYS A 874 -35.23 -23.46 8.49
N THR A 875 -36.32 -24.13 8.86
CA THR A 875 -37.32 -24.65 7.91
C THR A 875 -38.53 -23.75 7.76
N CYS A 876 -39.02 -23.67 6.51
CA CYS A 876 -40.33 -23.15 6.18
C CYS A 876 -41.44 -23.88 6.97
N ASN A 877 -42.30 -23.13 7.66
CA ASN A 877 -43.40 -23.70 8.45
C ASN A 877 -44.64 -24.12 7.61
N GLY A 878 -44.58 -23.89 6.30
CA GLY A 878 -45.66 -24.22 5.34
C GLY A 878 -46.87 -23.29 5.36
N GLN A 879 -46.91 -22.30 6.27
CA GLN A 879 -47.96 -21.28 6.34
C GLN A 879 -47.90 -20.31 5.16
N ALA A 880 -49.00 -19.60 4.98
CA ALA A 880 -49.09 -18.54 3.99
C ALA A 880 -48.37 -17.27 4.45
N SER A 881 -47.84 -16.51 3.48
CA SER A 881 -47.21 -15.22 3.74
C SER A 881 -48.23 -14.15 4.14
N LEU A 882 -49.32 -13.99 3.39
CA LEU A 882 -50.41 -13.05 3.66
C LEU A 882 -51.67 -13.81 4.08
N GLN A 883 -52.10 -13.70 5.34
CA GLN A 883 -53.23 -14.48 5.85
C GLN A 883 -54.43 -13.60 6.24
N PHE A 884 -55.63 -13.97 5.80
CA PHE A 884 -56.88 -13.28 6.11
C PHE A 884 -57.68 -14.02 7.20
N ASN A 885 -57.38 -13.73 8.47
CA ASN A 885 -57.94 -14.40 9.65
C ASN A 885 -59.14 -13.66 10.25
N ALA A 886 -60.16 -13.37 9.45
CA ALA A 886 -61.45 -12.90 9.98
C ALA A 886 -62.63 -13.27 9.10
N ASN A 887 -63.72 -13.72 9.72
CA ASN A 887 -65.05 -13.87 9.09
C ASN A 887 -65.62 -12.46 8.88
N SER A 888 -65.19 -11.78 7.82
CA SER A 888 -65.46 -10.36 7.57
C SER A 888 -65.54 -10.01 6.09
N THR A 889 -65.75 -8.74 5.77
CA THR A 889 -65.78 -8.23 4.39
C THR A 889 -64.49 -7.48 4.08
N PHE A 890 -63.63 -8.05 3.23
CA PHE A 890 -62.44 -7.38 2.74
C PHE A 890 -62.73 -6.78 1.36
N SER A 891 -62.60 -5.47 1.23
CA SER A 891 -62.85 -4.76 -0.03
C SER A 891 -61.64 -3.96 -0.49
N ASP A 892 -61.43 -3.95 -1.81
CA ASP A 892 -60.52 -3.05 -2.50
C ASP A 892 -59.04 -3.29 -2.13
N TRP A 893 -58.61 -4.55 -2.29
CA TRP A 893 -57.23 -5.00 -2.05
C TRP A 893 -56.51 -5.26 -3.37
N LEU A 894 -55.38 -4.59 -3.62
CA LEU A 894 -54.52 -4.81 -4.78
C LEU A 894 -53.15 -5.35 -4.33
N VAL A 895 -52.87 -6.60 -4.64
CA VAL A 895 -51.61 -7.27 -4.31
C VAL A 895 -50.86 -7.57 -5.61
N ARG A 896 -49.87 -6.74 -5.95
CA ARG A 896 -49.23 -6.78 -7.29
C ARG A 896 -47.70 -6.81 -7.29
N PHE A 897 -47.11 -7.55 -8.22
CA PHE A 897 -45.66 -7.61 -8.41
C PHE A 897 -44.90 -7.98 -7.13
N ASN A 898 -45.34 -9.01 -6.40
CA ASN A 898 -44.67 -9.49 -5.18
C ASN A 898 -44.01 -10.85 -5.42
N SER A 899 -42.85 -11.09 -4.79
CA SER A 899 -42.16 -12.40 -4.82
C SER A 899 -42.44 -13.18 -3.54
N PHE A 900 -43.00 -14.38 -3.64
CA PHE A 900 -43.36 -15.25 -2.51
C PHE A 900 -42.59 -16.57 -2.54
N SER A 901 -41.80 -16.82 -1.49
CA SER A 901 -41.10 -18.09 -1.26
C SER A 901 -42.05 -19.21 -0.78
N SER A 902 -43.08 -18.86 0.01
CA SER A 902 -44.09 -19.79 0.53
C SER A 902 -45.41 -19.73 -0.26
N GLN A 903 -46.50 -20.27 0.31
CA GLN A 903 -47.85 -20.03 -0.22
C GLN A 903 -48.17 -18.53 -0.09
N TYR A 904 -48.57 -17.86 -1.17
CA TYR A 904 -48.69 -16.40 -1.10
C TYR A 904 -49.80 -15.96 -0.12
N ALA A 905 -50.96 -16.63 -0.10
CA ALA A 905 -52.04 -16.35 0.84
C ALA A 905 -52.88 -17.58 1.24
N ALA A 906 -53.45 -17.51 2.44
CA ALA A 906 -54.47 -18.42 2.95
C ALA A 906 -55.71 -17.64 3.43
N TRP A 907 -56.88 -18.20 3.19
CA TRP A 907 -58.16 -17.49 3.16
C TRP A 907 -59.18 -18.15 4.10
N GLY A 908 -59.70 -17.38 5.05
CA GLY A 908 -60.79 -17.83 5.93
C GLY A 908 -62.18 -17.67 5.31
N GLU A 909 -63.22 -17.92 6.12
CA GLU A 909 -64.65 -17.76 5.79
C GLU A 909 -65.09 -16.28 5.68
N GLY A 910 -64.29 -15.46 4.99
CA GLY A 910 -64.58 -14.08 4.65
C GLY A 910 -65.37 -13.92 3.36
N SER A 911 -65.84 -12.70 3.13
CA SER A 911 -66.37 -12.23 1.85
C SER A 911 -65.41 -11.21 1.25
N TYR A 912 -65.22 -11.27 -0.07
CA TYR A 912 -64.20 -10.53 -0.79
C TYR A 912 -64.86 -9.68 -1.88
N SER A 913 -64.37 -8.47 -2.09
CA SER A 913 -64.85 -7.57 -3.15
C SER A 913 -63.67 -6.79 -3.73
N ASN A 914 -63.51 -6.79 -5.05
CA ASN A 914 -62.41 -6.08 -5.72
C ASN A 914 -61.02 -6.45 -5.14
N VAL A 915 -60.79 -7.74 -4.85
CA VAL A 915 -59.50 -8.26 -4.37
C VAL A 915 -58.73 -8.84 -5.56
N ARG A 916 -57.50 -8.36 -5.80
CA ARG A 916 -56.85 -8.52 -7.13
C ARG A 916 -55.37 -8.81 -7.01
N PHE A 917 -54.94 -9.92 -7.63
CA PHE A 917 -53.56 -10.42 -7.64
C PHE A 917 -52.97 -10.34 -9.04
N VAL A 918 -52.01 -9.44 -9.22
CA VAL A 918 -51.48 -9.06 -10.55
C VAL A 918 -49.96 -9.16 -10.60
N GLY A 919 -49.37 -9.91 -11.53
CA GLY A 919 -47.91 -9.88 -11.71
C GLY A 919 -47.08 -10.50 -10.57
N ASN A 920 -47.66 -11.31 -9.67
CA ASN A 920 -46.89 -11.90 -8.56
C ASN A 920 -46.15 -13.18 -8.99
N ALA A 921 -45.03 -13.51 -8.34
CA ALA A 921 -44.32 -14.77 -8.51
C ALA A 921 -44.38 -15.57 -7.19
N GLY A 922 -44.79 -16.84 -7.21
CA GLY A 922 -44.85 -17.64 -5.97
C GLY A 922 -45.38 -19.07 -6.09
N ARG A 923 -45.74 -19.68 -4.96
CA ARG A 923 -46.56 -20.88 -4.95
C ARG A 923 -48.05 -20.51 -5.00
N ALA A 924 -48.81 -21.17 -5.87
CA ALA A 924 -50.25 -20.95 -6.00
C ALA A 924 -51.00 -21.30 -4.68
N PRO A 925 -52.24 -20.82 -4.51
CA PRO A 925 -52.95 -20.89 -3.23
C PRO A 925 -53.76 -22.20 -3.05
N GLY A 926 -53.77 -23.06 -4.06
CA GLY A 926 -54.70 -24.19 -4.15
C GLY A 926 -55.94 -23.86 -4.99
N SER A 927 -56.38 -24.82 -5.80
CA SER A 927 -57.59 -24.76 -6.63
C SER A 927 -58.86 -24.28 -5.91
N ASN A 928 -59.01 -24.53 -4.61
CA ASN A 928 -60.14 -24.06 -3.79
C ASN A 928 -60.23 -22.52 -3.67
N VAL A 929 -59.15 -21.79 -3.99
CA VAL A 929 -59.05 -20.33 -3.94
C VAL A 929 -59.11 -19.71 -5.34
N CYS A 930 -58.59 -20.43 -6.35
CA CYS A 930 -58.59 -20.01 -7.74
C CYS A 930 -60.04 -19.84 -8.28
N GLY A 931 -60.56 -18.60 -8.26
CA GLY A 931 -61.93 -18.29 -8.68
C GLY A 931 -62.93 -18.01 -7.55
N GLY A 932 -62.45 -17.84 -6.30
CA GLY A 932 -63.28 -17.38 -5.18
C GLY A 932 -63.99 -16.06 -5.49
N GLY A 933 -65.30 -15.98 -5.22
CA GLY A 933 -66.15 -14.85 -5.61
C GLY A 933 -65.66 -13.51 -5.05
N GLY A 934 -65.21 -12.61 -5.93
CA GLY A 934 -64.67 -11.30 -5.59
C GLY A 934 -63.13 -11.20 -5.57
N ILE A 935 -62.43 -12.33 -5.72
CA ILE A 935 -60.98 -12.40 -5.91
C ILE A 935 -60.67 -12.62 -7.41
N SER A 936 -59.62 -11.99 -7.94
CA SER A 936 -59.16 -12.17 -9.31
C SER A 936 -57.64 -12.30 -9.44
N PHE A 937 -57.19 -13.07 -10.44
CA PHE A 937 -55.79 -13.40 -10.69
C PHE A 937 -55.44 -13.10 -12.14
N GLN A 938 -54.35 -12.36 -12.38
CA GLN A 938 -53.88 -12.00 -13.72
C GLN A 938 -52.35 -11.95 -13.79
N LYS A 939 -51.77 -12.65 -14.77
CA LYS A 939 -50.34 -12.53 -15.12
C LYS A 939 -49.38 -12.83 -13.97
N ASN A 940 -49.73 -13.78 -13.12
CA ASN A 940 -48.84 -14.28 -12.07
C ASN A 940 -48.01 -15.48 -12.57
N ALA A 941 -46.86 -15.74 -11.96
CA ALA A 941 -46.00 -16.89 -12.24
C ALA A 941 -46.01 -17.87 -11.06
N TRP A 942 -46.57 -19.07 -11.26
CA TRP A 942 -46.82 -20.03 -10.19
C TRP A 942 -46.01 -21.33 -10.34
N THR A 943 -45.72 -22.02 -9.23
CA THR A 943 -45.02 -23.34 -9.24
C THR A 943 -45.93 -24.57 -9.35
N SER A 944 -47.25 -24.42 -9.35
CA SER A 944 -48.17 -25.55 -9.21
C SER A 944 -49.40 -25.53 -10.11
N GLU A 945 -50.13 -24.41 -10.19
CA GLU A 945 -51.36 -24.29 -10.99
C GLU A 945 -51.67 -22.82 -11.32
N THR A 946 -52.43 -22.57 -12.38
CA THR A 946 -52.94 -21.23 -12.75
C THR A 946 -54.22 -20.91 -11.99
N CYS A 947 -54.36 -19.70 -11.42
CA CYS A 947 -55.66 -19.23 -10.92
C CYS A 947 -56.42 -18.34 -11.90
N GLY A 948 -55.74 -17.70 -12.85
CA GLY A 948 -56.32 -16.83 -13.88
C GLY A 948 -55.81 -17.13 -15.28
N SER A 949 -56.58 -16.74 -16.30
CA SER A 949 -56.30 -17.03 -17.72
C SER A 949 -55.08 -16.31 -18.32
N GLY A 950 -54.42 -15.45 -17.54
CA GLY A 950 -53.12 -14.84 -17.90
C GLY A 950 -51.94 -15.35 -17.07
N ASP A 951 -52.17 -16.20 -16.07
CA ASP A 951 -51.09 -16.76 -15.24
C ASP A 951 -50.28 -17.82 -16.01
N VAL A 952 -49.02 -18.05 -15.61
CA VAL A 952 -48.20 -19.17 -16.09
C VAL A 952 -47.87 -20.15 -14.96
N VAL A 953 -47.52 -21.39 -15.34
CA VAL A 953 -46.98 -22.40 -14.41
C VAL A 953 -45.57 -22.80 -14.84
N LEU A 954 -44.66 -22.80 -13.87
CA LEU A 954 -43.26 -23.21 -13.99
C LEU A 954 -43.02 -24.46 -13.14
N SER A 955 -42.11 -25.34 -13.54
CA SER A 955 -41.77 -26.56 -12.78
C SER A 955 -41.08 -26.27 -11.44
N SER A 956 -40.46 -25.09 -11.33
CA SER A 956 -39.88 -24.50 -10.13
C SER A 956 -39.80 -23.00 -10.35
N LEU A 957 -39.78 -22.19 -9.29
CA LEU A 957 -39.46 -20.77 -9.45
C LEU A 957 -37.95 -20.61 -9.58
N PRO A 958 -37.48 -19.85 -10.57
CA PRO A 958 -36.06 -19.68 -10.87
C PRO A 958 -35.45 -18.58 -9.99
N PHE A 959 -35.79 -18.55 -8.69
CA PHE A 959 -35.22 -17.61 -7.73
C PHE A 959 -33.74 -17.92 -7.47
N VAL A 960 -32.94 -16.90 -7.14
CA VAL A 960 -31.51 -17.05 -6.84
C VAL A 960 -31.28 -17.90 -5.59
N ASN A 961 -32.04 -17.68 -4.51
CA ASN A 961 -32.01 -18.52 -3.31
C ASN A 961 -33.33 -18.46 -2.52
N VAL A 962 -33.87 -19.61 -2.11
CA VAL A 962 -35.09 -19.70 -1.28
C VAL A 962 -34.84 -20.23 0.13
N ALA A 963 -33.58 -20.41 0.54
CA ALA A 963 -33.22 -20.90 1.87
C ALA A 963 -33.56 -19.85 2.96
N PRO A 964 -34.38 -20.18 3.97
CA PRO A 964 -34.76 -19.23 5.01
C PRO A 964 -33.55 -18.61 5.73
N GLY A 965 -33.56 -17.29 5.88
CA GLY A 965 -32.48 -16.49 6.44
C GLY A 965 -31.41 -16.06 5.44
N GLN A 966 -31.42 -16.62 4.23
CA GLN A 966 -30.59 -16.29 3.08
C GLN A 966 -31.46 -16.08 1.82
N GLU A 967 -32.74 -15.71 1.98
CA GLU A 967 -33.66 -15.58 0.85
C GLU A 967 -33.21 -14.49 -0.12
N ASP A 968 -32.96 -14.89 -1.35
CA ASP A 968 -32.73 -14.06 -2.52
C ASP A 968 -33.84 -14.37 -3.55
N LEU A 969 -34.90 -13.56 -3.51
CA LEU A 969 -36.11 -13.74 -4.31
C LEU A 969 -36.12 -12.89 -5.59
N HIS A 970 -34.95 -12.46 -6.08
CA HIS A 970 -34.82 -12.04 -7.48
C HIS A 970 -35.02 -13.27 -8.38
N LEU A 971 -35.69 -13.11 -9.52
CA LEU A 971 -35.67 -14.14 -10.56
C LEU A 971 -34.32 -14.12 -11.30
N THR A 972 -33.76 -15.31 -11.55
CA THR A 972 -32.45 -15.49 -12.21
C THR A 972 -32.48 -15.05 -13.69
N GLY A 973 -31.38 -14.46 -14.14
CA GLY A 973 -31.28 -13.77 -15.42
C GLY A 973 -31.72 -14.62 -16.61
N GLY A 974 -32.61 -14.06 -17.43
CA GLY A 974 -33.21 -14.74 -18.59
C GLY A 974 -34.37 -15.68 -18.26
N ALA A 975 -34.71 -15.89 -16.98
CA ALA A 975 -35.92 -16.62 -16.58
C ALA A 975 -37.19 -15.74 -16.50
N ALA A 976 -37.06 -14.48 -16.93
CA ALA A 976 -38.11 -13.47 -17.01
C ALA A 976 -39.37 -13.98 -17.72
N VAL A 977 -40.48 -14.04 -16.99
CA VAL A 977 -41.77 -14.43 -17.58
C VAL A 977 -42.30 -13.25 -18.39
N ASN A 978 -42.07 -13.29 -19.69
CA ASN A 978 -42.48 -12.25 -20.63
C ASN A 978 -44.01 -12.17 -20.75
N PHE A 979 -44.66 -11.33 -19.95
CA PHE A 979 -46.07 -11.02 -20.16
C PHE A 979 -46.20 -9.90 -21.20
N ALA A 980 -47.04 -10.13 -22.21
CA ALA A 980 -47.42 -9.06 -23.14
C ALA A 980 -48.01 -7.88 -22.36
N THR A 981 -47.65 -6.64 -22.74
CA THR A 981 -47.97 -5.41 -22.00
C THR A 981 -49.44 -5.31 -21.60
N GLY A 982 -49.72 -5.11 -20.30
CA GLY A 982 -51.08 -4.85 -19.81
C GLY A 982 -51.48 -3.38 -20.01
N SER A 983 -52.62 -3.13 -20.64
CA SER A 983 -53.22 -1.80 -20.73
C SER A 983 -54.17 -1.55 -19.56
N GLY A 984 -53.67 -0.95 -18.47
CA GLY A 984 -54.46 -0.58 -17.29
C GLY A 984 -53.59 -0.14 -16.12
N THR A 985 -54.16 0.64 -15.20
CA THR A 985 -53.47 1.26 -14.05
C THR A 985 -52.77 0.26 -13.12
N ASP A 986 -53.26 -0.98 -13.09
CA ASP A 986 -52.64 -2.08 -12.34
C ASP A 986 -51.24 -2.44 -12.83
N PHE A 987 -50.93 -2.19 -14.11
CA PHE A 987 -49.66 -2.51 -14.76
C PHE A 987 -48.74 -1.29 -14.92
N GLU A 988 -49.05 -0.15 -14.28
CA GLU A 988 -48.29 1.09 -14.49
C GLU A 988 -46.91 1.13 -13.80
N LEU A 989 -46.65 0.31 -12.76
CA LEU A 989 -45.40 0.32 -11.98
C LEU A 989 -44.13 0.23 -12.85
N VAL A 990 -43.46 1.38 -13.01
CA VAL A 990 -42.31 1.57 -13.90
C VAL A 990 -41.02 0.97 -13.33
N GLY A 991 -40.97 0.78 -12.01
CA GLY A 991 -39.86 0.14 -11.32
C GLY A 991 -40.30 -0.98 -10.38
N ASP A 992 -39.31 -1.70 -9.88
CA ASP A 992 -39.33 -2.89 -9.01
C ASP A 992 -39.10 -2.50 -7.53
N ILE A 993 -38.61 -3.43 -6.72
CA ILE A 993 -38.38 -3.23 -5.28
C ILE A 993 -37.16 -2.35 -4.95
N ASP A 994 -36.05 -2.49 -5.68
CA ASP A 994 -34.84 -1.69 -5.43
C ASP A 994 -34.85 -0.34 -6.18
N GLY A 995 -35.66 -0.24 -7.24
CA GLY A 995 -35.87 0.98 -8.02
C GLY A 995 -35.23 0.97 -9.40
N GLN A 996 -34.74 -0.18 -9.86
CA GLN A 996 -34.49 -0.43 -11.28
C GLN A 996 -35.78 -0.25 -12.11
N SER A 997 -35.62 -0.17 -13.43
CA SER A 997 -36.74 0.07 -14.36
C SER A 997 -37.20 -1.24 -14.96
N ARG A 998 -38.45 -1.63 -14.72
CA ARG A 998 -38.97 -2.93 -15.16
C ARG A 998 -38.90 -3.05 -16.69
N PRO A 999 -38.41 -4.19 -17.22
CA PRO A 999 -38.41 -4.50 -18.65
C PRO A 999 -39.69 -4.13 -19.42
N ALA A 1000 -39.54 -3.71 -20.68
CA ALA A 1000 -40.66 -3.28 -21.51
C ALA A 1000 -41.72 -4.38 -21.73
N ALA A 1001 -41.29 -5.64 -21.79
CA ALA A 1001 -42.16 -6.82 -21.70
C ALA A 1001 -42.29 -7.23 -20.23
N ARG A 1002 -43.06 -6.45 -19.46
CA ARG A 1002 -43.09 -6.53 -17.99
C ARG A 1002 -43.36 -7.96 -17.48
N ASP A 1003 -42.63 -8.26 -16.43
CA ASP A 1003 -42.38 -9.51 -15.74
C ASP A 1003 -43.29 -9.70 -14.51
N ALA A 1004 -43.04 -10.76 -13.73
CA ALA A 1004 -43.72 -11.02 -12.46
C ALA A 1004 -42.73 -11.16 -11.29
N GLY A 1005 -43.22 -11.00 -10.07
CA GLY A 1005 -42.39 -10.93 -8.88
C GLY A 1005 -42.01 -9.49 -8.53
N ALA A 1006 -41.28 -9.33 -7.44
CA ALA A 1006 -40.87 -8.02 -6.94
C ALA A 1006 -39.54 -7.53 -7.50
N ASP A 1007 -38.70 -8.44 -8.00
CA ASP A 1007 -37.36 -8.13 -8.52
C ASP A 1007 -36.88 -9.19 -9.53
N GLU A 1008 -36.04 -8.80 -10.48
CA GLU A 1008 -35.38 -9.68 -11.46
C GLU A 1008 -33.90 -9.30 -11.62
N THR A 1009 -33.01 -10.28 -11.76
CA THR A 1009 -31.60 -10.00 -12.09
C THR A 1009 -31.44 -9.63 -13.57
N GLY A 1010 -30.95 -8.40 -13.82
CA GLY A 1010 -30.75 -7.82 -15.16
C GLY A 1010 -29.53 -8.32 -15.94
#